data_AF-A0A800J227-F1
#
_entry.id   AF-A0A800J227-F1
#
_cell.length_a   1.000
_cell.length_b   1.000
_cell.length_c   1.000
_cell.angle_alpha   90.00
_cell.angle_beta   90.00
_cell.angle_gamma   90.00
#
_symmetry.space_group_name_H-M   'P 1'
#
loop_
_entity.id
_entity.type
_entity.pdbx_description
1 polymer ?
#
loop_
_entity_poly.entity_id
_entity_poly.type
_entity_poly.pdbx_seq_one_letter_code
_entity_poly.pdbx_strand_id
1 'polypeptide(L)'
;MHCPTHFRSLLFLVLLGLVGAASPAAQVLEGVDLTGEWVRTDSNNPSNNGMRISIEGGRAVITFVPDSAGPDWNVGDVVWRDVQPDGAFRIQGSDDQYYPAFLSFDEAGALGVAVQHRGAGNVQIWSRREGCWPRAYMDAYGTRTPGMWVRYSTALPQGFQDALLAARDAQAAIQTAALTPSGEWVVVAANRPCYSPGFPDGPREWIDRYIASGREIDVVAFGPGGRWLIVAEDYLRRTSNVSDSIMEKVRAVQARDARVTSFAFSDDPDTGWVMTGDGGLWAETSSAFDPDIRAAMAAANRGKRPIHEVAIAPGGAWVLVAEDWFASRGLPASLLRQLERYRTESERRIDHVVLHRDGDQLLWAMISNTPEPEPAAGDRINLVEHGLPGDSTIYQRMQLHGVTGAVVVLIENNEVAWARGYGLREFDLPESYVYPRTTFDAASISKPVTYAAALQLVDSGDLSLTQTGILSRIVGPEDMPSAADLESIGADQISLAHLLAHCAGIDNEKGVSGAQEMDAGASPLPTIRDIFRGDSPASSRNQIVDVDTLSPGDMVDYSGANSILVQALIEDAADGGYDAHMDRFLWALNTRGTFRTDFWRTMQREWYARGHSTDTTRTTTSKRGVKVYPNQAAAGLRITATDLANFVIMLNQGGVYDGQRLLASATVDQFLGRDGVGAAMGVREAACTNNTMQLGIRARRQTQNSEVYWHGGLHNGYRTYMYGMPQQQGGLILFLTGALRSNGSQFRDTEALRIEIRDAVASAYGWRF
;
A
#
# COMPACT_ATOMS: atom_id res chain seq x y z
N MET A 1 -8.42 46.99 5.54
CA MET A 1 -7.86 47.42 4.24
C MET A 1 -8.55 46.62 3.16
N HIS A 2 -9.29 47.28 2.28
CA HIS A 2 -10.01 46.67 1.16
C HIS A 2 -9.09 46.44 -0.03
N CYS A 3 -9.15 45.25 -0.63
CA CYS A 3 -8.78 44.94 -2.01
C CYS A 3 -9.38 43.55 -2.37
N PRO A 4 -9.63 43.23 -3.65
CA PRO A 4 -10.97 43.37 -4.21
C PRO A 4 -11.53 42.05 -4.77
N THR A 5 -12.80 41.78 -4.50
CA THR A 5 -13.62 40.76 -5.17
C THR A 5 -14.13 41.29 -6.52
N HIS A 6 -13.51 40.82 -7.59
CA HIS A 6 -13.92 40.93 -9.00
C HIS A 6 -13.36 39.65 -9.65
N PHE A 7 -14.03 38.79 -10.42
CA PHE A 7 -15.13 38.99 -11.36
C PHE A 7 -15.54 37.57 -11.86
N ARG A 8 -16.67 36.98 -11.43
CA ARG A 8 -17.25 35.76 -12.09
C ARG A 8 -18.78 35.71 -12.12
N SER A 9 -19.45 36.85 -11.96
CA SER A 9 -20.92 36.96 -12.06
C SER A 9 -21.39 37.73 -13.30
N LEU A 10 -20.55 37.88 -14.33
CA LEU A 10 -20.85 38.75 -15.49
C LEU A 10 -20.90 38.07 -16.87
N LEU A 11 -20.84 36.73 -16.97
CA LEU A 11 -20.83 36.05 -18.28
C LEU A 11 -22.17 35.41 -18.72
N PHE A 12 -23.30 35.81 -18.13
CA PHE A 12 -24.64 35.45 -18.65
C PHE A 12 -25.66 36.60 -18.70
N LEU A 13 -25.28 37.82 -18.28
CA LEU A 13 -26.12 39.01 -18.45
C LEU A 13 -25.95 39.70 -19.81
N VAL A 14 -24.96 39.31 -20.61
CA VAL A 14 -24.69 39.91 -21.94
C VAL A 14 -25.35 39.14 -23.10
N LEU A 15 -25.75 37.89 -22.93
CA LEU A 15 -26.39 37.09 -24.00
C LEU A 15 -27.93 37.04 -23.95
N LEU A 16 -28.57 37.63 -22.94
CA LEU A 16 -30.02 37.89 -22.90
C LEU A 16 -30.36 39.39 -22.79
N GLY A 17 -29.34 40.26 -22.74
CA GLY A 17 -29.50 41.72 -22.67
C GLY A 17 -29.22 42.46 -23.99
N LEU A 18 -28.62 41.80 -24.99
CA LEU A 18 -28.23 42.40 -26.26
C LEU A 18 -28.50 41.47 -27.46
N VAL A 19 -29.70 40.89 -27.55
CA VAL A 19 -30.24 40.41 -28.82
C VAL A 19 -31.73 40.74 -28.80
N GLY A 20 -32.16 41.63 -29.69
CA GLY A 20 -33.57 41.87 -29.94
C GLY A 20 -34.24 40.59 -30.44
N ALA A 21 -35.45 40.33 -29.94
CA ALA A 21 -36.44 39.43 -30.52
C ALA A 21 -35.91 38.18 -31.24
N ALA A 22 -35.44 37.19 -30.48
CA ALA A 22 -35.47 35.80 -30.91
C ALA A 22 -35.78 34.93 -29.69
N SER A 23 -36.96 34.33 -29.67
CA SER A 23 -37.33 33.29 -28.69
C SER A 23 -36.28 32.17 -28.72
N PRO A 24 -35.92 31.56 -27.57
CA PRO A 24 -35.21 30.29 -27.61
C PRO A 24 -36.05 29.33 -28.46
N ALA A 25 -35.45 28.70 -29.46
CA ALA A 25 -36.16 27.83 -30.38
C ALA A 25 -36.88 26.73 -29.57
N ALA A 26 -38.21 26.69 -29.69
CA ALA A 26 -39.02 25.62 -29.16
C ALA A 26 -38.51 24.29 -29.72
N GLN A 27 -38.05 23.39 -28.85
CA GLN A 27 -37.88 22.00 -29.26
C GLN A 27 -39.28 21.42 -29.40
N VAL A 28 -39.62 20.99 -30.61
CA VAL A 28 -40.88 20.32 -30.91
C VAL A 28 -40.97 19.06 -30.03
N LEU A 29 -41.95 19.01 -29.10
CA LEU A 29 -42.22 17.84 -28.25
C LEU A 29 -42.99 16.75 -29.01
N GLU A 30 -42.68 16.54 -30.30
CA GLU A 30 -43.40 15.56 -31.13
C GLU A 30 -43.18 14.15 -30.59
N GLY A 31 -44.24 13.54 -30.07
CA GLY A 31 -44.23 12.16 -29.55
C GLY A 31 -43.84 12.01 -28.08
N VAL A 32 -43.60 13.11 -27.34
CA VAL A 32 -43.35 13.05 -25.89
C VAL A 32 -44.68 12.95 -25.13
N ASP A 33 -44.93 11.81 -24.50
CA ASP A 33 -46.03 11.69 -23.55
C ASP A 33 -45.67 12.43 -22.25
N LEU A 34 -46.46 13.45 -21.91
CA LEU A 34 -46.32 14.24 -20.69
C LEU A 34 -47.23 13.73 -19.56
N THR A 35 -48.15 12.81 -19.84
CA THR A 35 -49.21 12.41 -18.91
C THR A 35 -48.67 11.75 -17.65
N GLY A 36 -49.27 12.00 -16.48
CA GLY A 36 -48.93 11.35 -15.22
C GLY A 36 -48.11 12.22 -14.26
N GLU A 37 -47.51 11.58 -13.25
CA GLU A 37 -46.84 12.30 -12.16
C GLU A 37 -45.44 12.79 -12.53
N TRP A 38 -45.13 14.00 -12.07
CA TRP A 38 -43.83 14.64 -12.20
C TRP A 38 -43.42 15.27 -10.87
N VAL A 39 -42.13 15.22 -10.57
CA VAL A 39 -41.56 15.86 -9.38
C VAL A 39 -40.66 17.00 -9.83
N ARG A 40 -40.79 18.17 -9.20
CA ARG A 40 -39.89 19.30 -9.38
C ARG A 40 -38.55 18.97 -8.73
N THR A 41 -37.55 18.65 -9.52
CA THR A 41 -36.24 18.22 -9.02
C THR A 41 -35.28 19.38 -8.82
N ASP A 42 -35.41 20.48 -9.57
CA ASP A 42 -34.61 21.68 -9.35
C ASP A 42 -35.30 22.96 -9.84
N SER A 43 -34.85 24.11 -9.33
CA SER A 43 -35.21 25.43 -9.83
C SER A 43 -34.38 26.54 -9.21
N ASN A 44 -34.48 27.75 -9.77
CA ASN A 44 -33.97 28.95 -9.11
C ASN A 44 -34.89 29.47 -7.96
N ASN A 45 -35.84 28.64 -7.49
CA ASN A 45 -36.53 28.81 -6.21
C ASN A 45 -36.57 27.47 -5.45
N PRO A 46 -35.48 27.10 -4.76
CA PRO A 46 -35.32 25.77 -4.17
C PRO A 46 -36.36 25.41 -3.12
N SER A 47 -37.02 26.39 -2.49
CA SER A 47 -38.09 26.16 -1.50
C SER A 47 -39.22 25.28 -2.03
N ASN A 48 -39.45 25.31 -3.35
CA ASN A 48 -40.53 24.57 -4.00
C ASN A 48 -40.05 23.25 -4.63
N ASN A 49 -38.78 22.89 -4.52
CA ASN A 49 -38.27 21.61 -5.01
C ASN A 49 -38.87 20.46 -4.17
N GLY A 50 -39.18 19.33 -4.80
CA GLY A 50 -39.95 18.24 -4.22
C GLY A 50 -41.46 18.35 -4.44
N MET A 51 -41.96 19.49 -4.93
CA MET A 51 -43.36 19.65 -5.37
C MET A 51 -43.70 18.63 -6.45
N ARG A 52 -44.86 17.98 -6.31
CA ARG A 52 -45.34 16.98 -7.28
C ARG A 52 -46.55 17.51 -8.02
N ILE A 53 -46.61 17.23 -9.30
CA ILE A 53 -47.73 17.57 -10.18
C ILE A 53 -48.18 16.34 -10.95
N SER A 54 -49.49 16.22 -11.16
CA SER A 54 -50.07 15.31 -12.15
C SER A 54 -50.41 16.08 -13.41
N ILE A 55 -49.92 15.62 -14.55
CA ILE A 55 -50.26 16.21 -15.85
C ILE A 55 -51.33 15.35 -16.52
N GLU A 56 -52.49 15.96 -16.78
CA GLU A 56 -53.58 15.33 -17.52
C GLU A 56 -54.33 16.39 -18.36
N GLY A 57 -54.66 16.07 -19.61
CA GLY A 57 -55.49 16.94 -20.46
C GLY A 57 -54.91 18.35 -20.70
N GLY A 58 -53.58 18.47 -20.77
CA GLY A 58 -52.89 19.75 -21.00
C GLY A 58 -52.85 20.69 -19.77
N ARG A 59 -53.10 20.16 -18.58
CA ARG A 59 -52.99 20.86 -17.30
C ARG A 59 -52.12 20.08 -16.33
N ALA A 60 -51.43 20.79 -15.46
CA ALA A 60 -50.71 20.19 -14.33
C ALA A 60 -51.34 20.64 -13.01
N VAL A 61 -51.66 19.67 -12.15
CA VAL A 61 -52.28 19.89 -10.84
C VAL A 61 -51.30 19.46 -9.74
N ILE A 62 -51.09 20.29 -8.73
CA ILE A 62 -50.24 19.93 -7.58
C ILE A 62 -50.86 18.73 -6.86
N THR A 63 -50.11 17.64 -6.76
CA THR A 63 -50.46 16.44 -5.98
C THR A 63 -49.75 16.40 -4.63
N PHE A 64 -48.68 17.16 -4.45
CA PHE A 64 -47.95 17.28 -3.19
C PHE A 64 -47.18 18.62 -3.10
N VAL A 65 -47.23 19.25 -1.92
CA VAL A 65 -46.46 20.46 -1.59
C VAL A 65 -45.44 20.10 -0.51
N PRO A 66 -44.13 20.38 -0.70
CA PRO A 66 -43.11 20.12 0.31
C PRO A 66 -43.23 21.14 1.45
N ASP A 67 -42.86 20.74 2.68
CA ASP A 67 -42.91 21.61 3.87
C ASP A 67 -42.04 22.87 3.75
N SER A 68 -41.05 22.85 2.86
CA SER A 68 -40.20 23.99 2.54
C SER A 68 -40.86 25.05 1.66
N ALA A 69 -41.98 24.73 1.00
CA ALA A 69 -42.66 25.66 0.12
C ALA A 69 -43.39 26.74 0.93
N GLY A 70 -43.46 27.96 0.37
CA GLY A 70 -44.24 29.04 0.98
C GLY A 70 -45.73 28.70 1.06
N PRO A 71 -46.51 29.43 1.90
CA PRO A 71 -47.93 29.18 2.12
C PRO A 71 -48.81 29.39 0.88
N ASP A 72 -48.24 29.89 -0.21
CA ASP A 72 -48.92 30.25 -1.46
C ASP A 72 -49.28 29.02 -2.33
N TRP A 73 -48.88 27.80 -1.95
CA TRP A 73 -49.08 26.59 -2.74
C TRP A 73 -49.92 25.56 -1.99
N ASN A 74 -50.97 25.04 -2.63
CA ASN A 74 -51.86 24.03 -2.07
C ASN A 74 -52.01 22.83 -3.00
N VAL A 75 -52.20 21.64 -2.41
CA VAL A 75 -52.60 20.45 -3.16
C VAL A 75 -53.93 20.71 -3.86
N GLY A 76 -54.01 20.45 -5.15
CA GLY A 76 -55.15 20.75 -6.00
C GLY A 76 -55.00 22.00 -6.87
N ASP A 77 -53.98 22.84 -6.64
CA ASP A 77 -53.73 24.01 -7.48
C ASP A 77 -53.32 23.62 -8.90
N VAL A 78 -53.90 24.28 -9.90
CA VAL A 78 -53.60 24.03 -11.31
C VAL A 78 -52.40 24.87 -11.72
N VAL A 79 -51.19 24.41 -11.46
CA VAL A 79 -50.00 25.22 -11.74
C VAL A 79 -49.72 25.41 -13.22
N TRP A 80 -50.04 24.44 -14.09
CA TRP A 80 -49.84 24.59 -15.54
C TRP A 80 -51.15 24.50 -16.30
N ARG A 81 -51.31 25.35 -17.32
CA ARG A 81 -52.48 25.36 -18.21
C ARG A 81 -52.04 25.56 -19.65
N ASP A 82 -52.91 25.11 -20.56
CA ASP A 82 -52.79 25.31 -22.00
C ASP A 82 -51.46 24.78 -22.58
N VAL A 83 -51.02 23.60 -22.12
CA VAL A 83 -49.80 22.95 -22.64
C VAL A 83 -50.00 22.55 -24.10
N GLN A 84 -49.23 23.16 -25.00
CA GLN A 84 -49.30 22.96 -26.44
C GLN A 84 -48.26 21.92 -26.91
N PRO A 85 -48.48 21.27 -28.07
CA PRO A 85 -47.55 20.28 -28.64
C PRO A 85 -46.15 20.83 -28.97
N ASP A 86 -46.01 22.14 -29.14
CA ASP A 86 -44.73 22.82 -29.36
C ASP A 86 -43.99 23.16 -28.05
N GLY A 87 -44.53 22.74 -26.90
CA GLY A 87 -43.98 22.99 -25.58
C GLY A 87 -44.33 24.35 -24.97
N ALA A 88 -45.12 25.20 -25.65
CA ALA A 88 -45.60 26.44 -25.04
C ALA A 88 -46.73 26.17 -24.04
N PHE A 89 -46.72 26.83 -22.89
CA PHE A 89 -47.78 26.70 -21.88
C PHE A 89 -47.86 27.94 -20.99
N ARG A 90 -48.77 27.94 -20.02
CA ARG A 90 -48.85 28.97 -18.98
C ARG A 90 -48.65 28.38 -17.59
N ILE A 91 -47.83 29.04 -16.77
CA ILE A 91 -47.50 28.61 -15.41
C ILE A 91 -47.93 29.66 -14.37
N GLN A 92 -48.52 29.21 -13.26
CA GLN A 92 -48.90 30.07 -12.14
C GLN A 92 -47.67 30.51 -11.35
N GLY A 93 -47.60 31.81 -11.03
CA GLY A 93 -46.68 32.38 -10.05
C GLY A 93 -47.28 32.40 -8.64
N SER A 94 -46.47 32.69 -7.63
CA SER A 94 -46.93 32.84 -6.23
C SER A 94 -47.85 34.05 -6.01
N ASP A 95 -48.06 34.86 -7.04
CA ASP A 95 -48.97 36.00 -7.10
C ASP A 95 -50.32 35.64 -7.76
N ASP A 96 -50.59 34.35 -7.96
CA ASP A 96 -51.76 33.80 -8.65
C ASP A 96 -51.90 34.21 -10.13
N GLN A 97 -50.89 34.86 -10.72
CA GLN A 97 -50.87 35.22 -12.13
C GLN A 97 -50.27 34.10 -12.97
N TYR A 98 -50.75 33.92 -14.20
CA TYR A 98 -50.19 32.95 -15.15
C TYR A 98 -49.26 33.61 -16.16
N TYR A 99 -48.03 33.11 -16.24
CA TYR A 99 -46.99 33.60 -17.13
C TYR A 99 -46.75 32.63 -18.30
N PRO A 100 -46.46 33.11 -19.52
CA PRO A 100 -46.04 32.24 -20.62
C PRO A 100 -44.75 31.51 -20.25
N ALA A 101 -44.67 30.22 -20.59
CA ALA A 101 -43.51 29.38 -20.34
C ALA A 101 -43.29 28.39 -21.47
N PHE A 102 -42.06 27.86 -21.56
CA PHE A 102 -41.63 26.90 -22.56
C PHE A 102 -41.08 25.66 -21.89
N LEU A 103 -41.46 24.52 -22.46
CA LEU A 103 -40.94 23.21 -22.12
C LEU A 103 -39.72 22.88 -22.99
N SER A 104 -38.72 22.25 -22.38
CA SER A 104 -37.64 21.55 -23.08
C SER A 104 -37.56 20.13 -22.56
N PHE A 105 -37.39 19.14 -23.43
CA PHE A 105 -37.32 17.73 -23.05
C PHE A 105 -35.95 17.17 -23.43
N ASP A 106 -35.31 16.45 -22.51
CA ASP A 106 -34.03 15.80 -22.78
C ASP A 106 -34.18 14.28 -23.01
N GLU A 107 -33.16 13.68 -23.63
CA GLU A 107 -33.11 12.23 -23.90
C GLU A 107 -33.11 11.38 -22.62
N ALA A 108 -32.93 11.99 -21.44
CA ALA A 108 -32.94 11.35 -20.12
C ALA A 108 -34.33 11.36 -19.45
N GLY A 109 -35.35 11.96 -20.09
CA GLY A 109 -36.73 11.98 -19.61
C GLY A 109 -37.04 13.07 -18.59
N ALA A 110 -36.19 14.09 -18.47
CA ALA A 110 -36.44 15.28 -17.68
C ALA A 110 -37.01 16.42 -18.53
N LEU A 111 -37.78 17.28 -17.87
CA LEU A 111 -38.52 18.37 -18.47
C LEU A 111 -38.08 19.70 -17.85
N GLY A 112 -37.40 20.51 -18.64
CA GLY A 112 -37.04 21.88 -18.30
C GLY A 112 -38.21 22.82 -18.54
N VAL A 113 -38.40 23.78 -17.63
CA VAL A 113 -39.40 24.84 -17.71
C VAL A 113 -38.69 26.18 -17.67
N ALA A 114 -38.88 27.00 -18.70
CA ALA A 114 -38.42 28.38 -18.76
C ALA A 114 -39.62 29.34 -18.81
N VAL A 115 -39.82 30.11 -17.76
CA VAL A 115 -40.92 31.08 -17.64
C VAL A 115 -40.48 32.41 -18.21
N GLN A 116 -41.28 32.99 -19.10
CA GLN A 116 -41.05 34.32 -19.68
C GLN A 116 -41.42 35.45 -18.70
N HIS A 117 -40.91 35.34 -17.49
CA HIS A 117 -41.02 36.34 -16.43
C HIS A 117 -39.71 36.34 -15.62
N ARG A 118 -39.33 37.49 -15.05
CA ARG A 118 -38.15 37.58 -14.19
C ARG A 118 -38.59 37.40 -12.74
N GLY A 119 -38.08 36.38 -12.06
CA GLY A 119 -38.43 36.10 -10.66
C GLY A 119 -37.91 34.75 -10.19
N ALA A 120 -37.97 34.50 -8.87
CA ALA A 120 -37.64 33.20 -8.31
C ALA A 120 -38.59 32.13 -8.85
N GLY A 121 -38.06 31.00 -9.30
CA GLY A 121 -38.83 29.89 -9.86
C GLY A 121 -39.14 30.04 -11.36
N ASN A 122 -38.56 31.02 -12.05
CA ASN A 122 -38.71 31.18 -13.50
C ASN A 122 -37.89 30.18 -14.34
N VAL A 123 -37.03 29.39 -13.70
CA VAL A 123 -36.34 28.23 -14.31
C VAL A 123 -36.59 27.03 -13.42
N GLN A 124 -37.10 25.94 -13.99
CA GLN A 124 -37.47 24.72 -13.24
C GLN A 124 -37.09 23.46 -14.01
N ILE A 125 -36.93 22.35 -13.30
CA ILE A 125 -36.71 21.03 -13.86
C ILE A 125 -37.67 20.06 -13.18
N TRP A 126 -38.32 19.24 -13.99
CA TRP A 126 -39.29 18.25 -13.58
C TRP A 126 -38.87 16.89 -14.12
N SER A 127 -39.10 15.81 -13.37
CA SER A 127 -38.78 14.46 -13.83
C SER A 127 -39.84 13.44 -13.43
N ARG A 128 -40.07 12.43 -14.28
CA ARG A 128 -40.95 11.27 -14.04
C ARG A 128 -40.34 10.24 -13.08
N ARG A 129 -39.02 10.19 -13.02
CA ARG A 129 -38.27 9.39 -12.05
C ARG A 129 -37.62 10.36 -11.07
N GLU A 130 -37.40 9.95 -9.82
CA GLU A 130 -36.49 10.65 -8.89
C GLU A 130 -35.03 10.52 -9.36
N GLY A 131 -34.77 10.73 -10.65
CA GLY A 131 -33.47 10.59 -11.29
C GLY A 131 -32.58 11.77 -10.97
N CYS A 132 -31.43 11.47 -10.39
CA CYS A 132 -30.39 12.43 -10.04
C CYS A 132 -29.71 12.98 -11.32
N TRP A 133 -29.49 14.30 -11.39
CA TRP A 133 -28.63 14.99 -12.37
C TRP A 133 -28.83 14.65 -13.87
N PRO A 134 -29.85 15.21 -14.55
CA PRO A 134 -30.00 15.07 -16.00
C PRO A 134 -28.80 15.64 -16.77
N ARG A 135 -28.40 14.99 -17.88
CA ARG A 135 -27.19 15.33 -18.66
C ARG A 135 -27.20 16.78 -19.17
N ALA A 136 -28.35 17.26 -19.66
CA ALA A 136 -28.50 18.62 -20.19
C ALA A 136 -28.24 19.70 -19.13
N TYR A 137 -28.54 19.40 -17.87
CA TYR A 137 -28.30 20.30 -16.75
C TYR A 137 -26.81 20.39 -16.39
N MET A 138 -26.12 19.26 -16.35
CA MET A 138 -24.69 19.21 -16.04
C MET A 138 -23.84 19.86 -17.13
N ASP A 139 -24.30 19.82 -18.38
CA ASP A 139 -23.69 20.53 -19.49
C ASP A 139 -23.78 22.06 -19.36
N ALA A 140 -24.79 22.56 -18.65
CA ALA A 140 -25.00 24.00 -18.44
C ALA A 140 -24.33 24.53 -17.15
N TYR A 141 -24.14 23.70 -16.13
CA TYR A 141 -23.76 24.16 -14.79
C TYR A 141 -22.66 23.35 -14.07
N GLY A 142 -22.21 22.22 -14.63
CA GLY A 142 -21.27 21.31 -13.99
C GLY A 142 -19.83 21.38 -14.48
N THR A 143 -18.87 21.14 -13.58
CA THR A 143 -17.50 20.76 -13.96
C THR A 143 -17.50 19.30 -14.42
N ARG A 144 -17.12 19.06 -15.68
CA ARG A 144 -17.04 17.70 -16.24
C ARG A 144 -15.73 16.99 -15.85
N THR A 145 -15.83 15.71 -15.49
CA THR A 145 -14.70 14.79 -15.28
C THR A 145 -14.66 13.66 -16.32
N PRO A 146 -14.00 13.87 -17.46
CA PRO A 146 -13.88 12.84 -18.49
C PRO A 146 -13.23 11.55 -17.99
N GLY A 147 -13.77 10.41 -18.43
CA GLY A 147 -13.23 9.09 -18.11
C GLY A 147 -13.55 8.58 -16.70
N MET A 148 -14.45 9.26 -15.95
CA MET A 148 -14.95 8.73 -14.68
C MET A 148 -15.56 7.34 -14.88
N TRP A 149 -15.29 6.45 -13.93
CA TRP A 149 -15.92 5.14 -13.88
C TRP A 149 -16.39 4.80 -12.47
N VAL A 150 -17.42 3.96 -12.43
CA VAL A 150 -18.01 3.40 -11.21
C VAL A 150 -18.05 1.89 -11.37
N ARG A 151 -17.69 1.17 -10.31
CA ARG A 151 -17.88 -0.28 -10.16
C ARG A 151 -18.59 -0.53 -8.84
N TYR A 152 -19.46 -1.53 -8.79
CA TYR A 152 -20.21 -1.83 -7.58
C TYR A 152 -20.70 -3.27 -7.52
N SER A 153 -21.07 -3.73 -6.32
CA SER A 153 -21.80 -4.98 -6.11
C SER A 153 -23.27 -4.85 -6.50
N THR A 154 -23.83 -5.86 -7.19
CA THR A 154 -25.23 -5.86 -7.67
C THR A 154 -26.30 -5.80 -6.57
N ALA A 155 -25.92 -6.00 -5.30
CA ALA A 155 -26.82 -5.99 -4.16
C ALA A 155 -26.98 -4.61 -3.49
N LEU A 156 -26.34 -3.55 -4.02
CA LEU A 156 -26.65 -2.19 -3.59
C LEU A 156 -28.11 -1.82 -3.90
N PRO A 157 -28.74 -0.90 -3.14
CA PRO A 157 -30.06 -0.39 -3.49
C PRO A 157 -30.11 0.12 -4.93
N GLN A 158 -31.12 -0.26 -5.71
CA GLN A 158 -31.20 0.08 -7.14
C GLN A 158 -31.10 1.59 -7.38
N GLY A 159 -31.80 2.41 -6.59
CA GLY A 159 -31.73 3.87 -6.71
C GLY A 159 -30.32 4.43 -6.45
N PHE A 160 -29.55 3.80 -5.56
CA PHE A 160 -28.16 4.20 -5.32
C PHE A 160 -27.27 3.86 -6.51
N GLN A 161 -27.45 2.68 -7.11
CA GLN A 161 -26.76 2.31 -8.34
C GLN A 161 -27.09 3.30 -9.47
N ASP A 162 -28.37 3.61 -9.65
CA ASP A 162 -28.84 4.55 -10.67
C ASP A 162 -28.25 5.95 -10.45
N ALA A 163 -28.16 6.42 -9.20
CA ALA A 163 -27.55 7.70 -8.86
C ALA A 163 -26.05 7.75 -9.22
N LEU A 164 -25.28 6.71 -8.87
CA LEU A 164 -23.85 6.62 -9.21
C LEU A 164 -23.64 6.57 -10.73
N LEU A 165 -24.46 5.81 -11.45
CA LEU A 165 -24.42 5.72 -12.91
C LEU A 165 -24.82 7.04 -13.57
N ALA A 166 -25.84 7.74 -13.06
CA ALA A 166 -26.25 9.04 -13.56
C ALA A 166 -25.13 10.08 -13.38
N ALA A 167 -24.47 10.12 -12.21
CA ALA A 167 -23.30 10.96 -12.00
C ALA A 167 -22.19 10.63 -13.01
N ARG A 168 -21.85 9.34 -13.17
CA ARG A 168 -20.89 8.85 -14.18
C ARG A 168 -21.22 9.35 -15.59
N ASP A 169 -22.45 9.10 -16.01
CA ASP A 169 -22.94 9.39 -17.35
C ASP A 169 -23.09 10.89 -17.58
N ALA A 170 -23.21 11.68 -16.52
CA ALA A 170 -23.15 13.14 -16.57
C ALA A 170 -21.72 13.70 -16.44
N GLN A 171 -20.71 12.85 -16.19
CA GLN A 171 -19.34 13.27 -15.86
C GLN A 171 -19.30 14.24 -14.68
N ALA A 172 -20.17 14.02 -13.69
CA ALA A 172 -20.24 14.79 -12.45
C ALA A 172 -19.31 14.15 -11.40
N ALA A 173 -18.25 14.85 -11.00
CA ALA A 173 -17.39 14.35 -9.91
C ALA A 173 -18.26 14.08 -8.66
N ILE A 174 -18.23 12.84 -8.18
CA ILE A 174 -18.91 12.46 -6.94
C ILE A 174 -18.01 12.93 -5.80
N GLN A 175 -18.48 13.87 -4.98
CA GLN A 175 -17.74 14.30 -3.78
C GLN A 175 -17.86 13.30 -2.64
N THR A 176 -19.05 12.72 -2.46
CA THR A 176 -19.28 11.74 -1.40
C THR A 176 -20.51 10.89 -1.73
N ALA A 177 -20.48 9.63 -1.28
CA ALA A 177 -21.58 8.69 -1.41
C ALA A 177 -21.65 7.84 -0.15
N ALA A 178 -22.82 7.76 0.48
CA ALA A 178 -22.97 7.14 1.79
C ALA A 178 -24.32 6.46 1.96
N LEU A 179 -24.33 5.37 2.73
CA LEU A 179 -25.54 4.67 3.15
C LEU A 179 -25.70 4.77 4.67
N THR A 180 -26.94 4.95 5.12
CA THR A 180 -27.33 4.81 6.51
C THR A 180 -27.34 3.33 6.90
N PRO A 181 -27.34 2.99 8.21
CA PRO A 181 -27.51 1.61 8.67
C PRO A 181 -28.80 0.92 8.20
N SER A 182 -29.82 1.68 7.78
CA SER A 182 -31.08 1.14 7.27
C SER A 182 -31.10 0.99 5.73
N GLY A 183 -30.00 1.29 5.05
CA GLY A 183 -29.90 1.21 3.58
C GLY A 183 -30.44 2.43 2.84
N GLU A 184 -30.87 3.48 3.55
CA GLU A 184 -31.16 4.78 2.93
C GLU A 184 -29.84 5.43 2.51
N TRP A 185 -29.84 6.28 1.48
CA TRP A 185 -28.59 6.71 0.87
C TRP A 185 -28.60 8.15 0.37
N VAL A 186 -27.39 8.70 0.25
CA VAL A 186 -27.12 9.97 -0.42
C VAL A 186 -25.92 9.82 -1.35
N VAL A 187 -26.00 10.43 -2.53
CA VAL A 187 -24.86 10.69 -3.40
C VAL A 187 -24.80 12.20 -3.62
N VAL A 188 -23.64 12.82 -3.42
CA VAL A 188 -23.40 14.23 -3.75
C VAL A 188 -22.44 14.28 -4.91
N ALA A 189 -22.87 14.85 -6.03
CA ALA A 189 -22.06 15.00 -7.23
C ALA A 189 -22.16 16.44 -7.76
N ALA A 190 -21.03 17.03 -8.12
CA ALA A 190 -20.90 18.46 -8.45
C ALA A 190 -21.63 19.38 -7.43
N ASN A 191 -21.51 19.04 -6.14
CA ASN A 191 -22.12 19.75 -5.02
C ASN A 191 -23.65 19.85 -5.11
N ARG A 192 -24.28 18.81 -5.66
CA ARG A 192 -25.72 18.63 -5.71
C ARG A 192 -26.04 17.28 -5.09
N PRO A 193 -26.99 17.18 -4.16
CA PRO A 193 -27.29 15.92 -3.51
C PRO A 193 -28.41 15.18 -4.24
N CYS A 194 -28.38 13.87 -4.16
CA CYS A 194 -29.49 13.00 -4.49
C CYS A 194 -29.71 12.01 -3.36
N TYR A 195 -30.96 11.84 -2.97
CA TYR A 195 -31.35 11.11 -1.77
C TYR A 195 -32.27 9.96 -2.14
N SER A 196 -32.23 8.88 -1.35
CA SER A 196 -33.36 7.96 -1.29
C SER A 196 -34.61 8.64 -0.69
N PRO A 197 -35.83 8.15 -1.01
CA PRO A 197 -37.07 8.71 -0.47
C PRO A 197 -37.07 8.78 1.07
N GLY A 198 -36.60 7.73 1.73
CA GLY A 198 -36.57 7.59 3.18
C GLY A 198 -35.33 8.18 3.86
N PHE A 199 -34.50 8.93 3.13
CA PHE A 199 -33.29 9.51 3.69
C PHE A 199 -33.60 10.44 4.88
N PRO A 200 -32.88 10.35 6.02
CA PRO A 200 -33.27 11.06 7.24
C PRO A 200 -33.23 12.59 7.10
N ASP A 201 -34.25 13.28 7.63
CA ASP A 201 -34.41 14.73 7.49
C ASP A 201 -33.28 15.53 8.16
N GLY A 202 -32.79 15.07 9.31
CA GLY A 202 -31.72 15.74 10.06
C GLY A 202 -30.45 16.01 9.21
N PRO A 203 -29.77 14.98 8.69
CA PRO A 203 -28.63 15.17 7.79
C PRO A 203 -29.02 15.84 6.46
N ARG A 204 -30.22 15.55 5.90
CA ARG A 204 -30.71 16.19 4.67
C ARG A 204 -30.74 17.71 4.77
N GLU A 205 -31.36 18.24 5.82
CA GLU A 205 -31.50 19.69 6.07
C GLU A 205 -30.13 20.39 6.11
N TRP A 206 -29.12 19.73 6.70
CA TRP A 206 -27.77 20.31 6.81
C TRP A 206 -26.97 20.23 5.53
N ILE A 207 -27.07 19.13 4.78
CA ILE A 207 -26.46 19.03 3.44
C ILE A 207 -27.02 20.13 2.55
N ASP A 208 -28.35 20.23 2.46
CA ASP A 208 -29.02 21.22 1.62
C ASP A 208 -28.66 22.66 2.04
N ARG A 209 -28.58 22.93 3.35
CA ARG A 209 -28.18 24.23 3.88
C ARG A 209 -26.74 24.61 3.52
N TYR A 210 -25.79 23.68 3.65
CA TYR A 210 -24.40 23.96 3.30
C TYR A 210 -24.25 24.24 1.81
N ILE A 211 -24.89 23.43 0.96
CA ILE A 211 -24.91 23.64 -0.48
C ILE A 211 -25.56 24.99 -0.84
N ALA A 212 -26.70 25.32 -0.24
CA ALA A 212 -27.38 26.61 -0.45
C ALA A 212 -26.54 27.82 -0.01
N SER A 213 -25.63 27.63 0.96
CA SER A 213 -24.67 28.65 1.37
C SER A 213 -23.43 28.75 0.46
N GLY A 214 -23.37 27.95 -0.61
CA GLY A 214 -22.28 27.93 -1.58
C GLY A 214 -21.09 27.08 -1.18
N ARG A 215 -21.24 26.21 -0.18
CA ARG A 215 -20.15 25.34 0.32
C ARG A 215 -20.15 24.01 -0.36
N GLU A 216 -18.96 23.47 -0.58
CA GLU A 216 -18.80 22.11 -1.06
C GLU A 216 -18.92 21.09 0.08
N ILE A 217 -19.71 20.04 -0.14
CA ILE A 217 -19.76 18.89 0.78
C ILE A 217 -18.55 18.00 0.53
N ASP A 218 -17.76 17.75 1.57
CA ASP A 218 -16.58 16.89 1.52
C ASP A 218 -16.90 15.46 1.93
N VAL A 219 -17.60 15.30 3.04
CA VAL A 219 -17.81 14.01 3.68
C VAL A 219 -19.21 13.95 4.25
N VAL A 220 -19.91 12.85 3.97
CA VAL A 220 -21.10 12.42 4.72
C VAL A 220 -20.82 11.03 5.25
N ALA A 221 -20.83 10.86 6.57
CA ALA A 221 -20.53 9.59 7.23
C ALA A 221 -21.64 9.20 8.20
N PHE A 222 -22.02 7.92 8.20
CA PHE A 222 -22.98 7.32 9.10
C PHE A 222 -22.32 6.27 9.98
N GLY A 223 -22.73 6.19 11.25
CA GLY A 223 -22.19 5.25 12.22
C GLY A 223 -23.26 4.62 13.13
N PRO A 224 -22.87 3.63 13.95
CA PRO A 224 -23.78 2.93 14.85
C PRO A 224 -24.50 3.87 15.83
N GLY A 225 -25.71 3.48 16.25
CA GLY A 225 -26.50 4.24 17.22
C GLY A 225 -27.07 5.57 16.67
N GLY A 226 -27.34 5.62 15.36
CA GLY A 226 -27.91 6.81 14.70
C GLY A 226 -26.93 7.98 14.55
N ARG A 227 -25.62 7.71 14.64
CA ARG A 227 -24.58 8.73 14.48
C ARG A 227 -24.46 9.15 13.02
N TRP A 228 -24.31 10.45 12.79
CA TRP A 228 -23.91 10.98 11.49
C TRP A 228 -23.02 12.21 11.65
N LEU A 229 -22.19 12.44 10.63
CA LEU A 229 -21.25 13.54 10.52
C LEU A 229 -21.22 14.05 9.08
N ILE A 230 -21.21 15.38 8.91
CA ILE A 230 -21.14 16.08 7.63
C ILE A 230 -20.01 17.11 7.71
N VAL A 231 -18.99 16.96 6.86
CA VAL A 231 -17.94 17.97 6.65
C VAL A 231 -18.26 18.73 5.36
N ALA A 232 -18.19 20.05 5.39
CA ALA A 232 -18.33 20.92 4.23
C ALA A 232 -17.30 22.05 4.30
N GLU A 233 -16.17 21.89 3.62
CA GLU A 233 -15.00 22.76 3.72
C GLU A 233 -14.57 22.90 5.19
N ASP A 234 -14.64 24.12 5.73
CA ASP A 234 -14.28 24.47 7.11
C ASP A 234 -15.42 24.22 8.12
N TYR A 235 -16.54 23.64 7.67
CA TYR A 235 -17.75 23.47 8.48
C TYR A 235 -17.99 22.00 8.80
N LEU A 236 -18.53 21.77 10.01
CA LEU A 236 -18.80 20.44 10.51
C LEU A 236 -20.14 20.41 11.22
N ARG A 237 -21.01 19.46 10.85
CA ARG A 237 -22.23 19.12 11.58
C ARG A 237 -22.21 17.66 11.98
N ARG A 238 -22.75 17.34 13.15
CA ARG A 238 -22.85 15.97 13.67
C ARG A 238 -24.05 15.82 14.61
N THR A 239 -24.40 14.58 14.92
CA THR A 239 -25.27 14.26 16.06
C THR A 239 -24.55 14.48 17.39
N SER A 240 -25.30 14.69 18.47
CA SER A 240 -24.75 14.97 19.81
C SER A 240 -23.96 13.80 20.41
N ASN A 241 -24.29 12.58 20.02
CA ASN A 241 -23.62 11.35 20.46
C ASN A 241 -22.31 11.00 19.70
N VAL A 242 -21.85 11.87 18.81
CA VAL A 242 -20.48 11.83 18.28
C VAL A 242 -19.56 12.62 19.22
N SER A 243 -18.40 12.08 19.58
CA SER A 243 -17.49 12.69 20.58
C SER A 243 -16.97 14.09 20.18
N ASP A 244 -16.74 14.96 21.16
CA ASP A 244 -16.06 16.25 20.96
C ASP A 244 -14.60 16.10 20.49
N SER A 245 -13.93 14.99 20.82
CA SER A 245 -12.56 14.73 20.34
C SER A 245 -12.45 14.68 18.81
N ILE A 246 -13.49 14.20 18.12
CA ILE A 246 -13.56 14.22 16.65
C ILE A 246 -13.59 15.67 16.14
N MET A 247 -14.33 16.56 16.81
CA MET A 247 -14.44 17.98 16.43
C MET A 247 -13.08 18.69 16.50
N GLU A 248 -12.32 18.44 17.57
CA GLU A 248 -10.99 19.03 17.75
C GLU A 248 -10.05 18.64 16.61
N LYS A 249 -10.15 17.39 16.15
CA LYS A 249 -9.29 16.85 15.08
C LYS A 249 -9.66 17.39 13.71
N VAL A 250 -10.95 17.43 13.37
CA VAL A 250 -11.40 18.05 12.11
C VAL A 250 -10.98 19.51 12.06
N ARG A 251 -11.17 20.26 13.16
CA ARG A 251 -10.72 21.66 13.26
C ARG A 251 -9.21 21.81 13.15
N ALA A 252 -8.43 20.87 13.66
CA ALA A 252 -6.97 20.90 13.54
C ALA A 252 -6.48 20.70 12.10
N VAL A 253 -7.21 19.91 11.29
CA VAL A 253 -6.96 19.76 9.84
C VAL A 253 -7.33 21.06 9.12
N GLN A 254 -8.54 21.57 9.34
CA GLN A 254 -9.02 22.82 8.73
C GLN A 254 -8.16 24.03 9.10
N ALA A 255 -7.64 24.10 10.34
CA ALA A 255 -6.75 25.18 10.78
C ALA A 255 -5.40 25.23 10.02
N ARG A 256 -5.07 24.19 9.26
CA ARG A 256 -3.88 24.13 8.39
C ARG A 256 -4.22 24.35 6.91
N ASP A 257 -5.43 24.83 6.61
CA ASP A 257 -5.92 25.03 5.23
C ASP A 257 -5.98 23.71 4.43
N ALA A 258 -6.23 22.59 5.14
CA ALA A 258 -6.39 21.26 4.55
C ALA A 258 -7.86 20.80 4.67
N ARG A 259 -8.36 20.06 3.67
CA ARG A 259 -9.70 19.47 3.69
C ARG A 259 -9.68 18.07 4.28
N VAL A 260 -10.79 17.66 4.88
CA VAL A 260 -11.03 16.24 5.20
C VAL A 260 -11.52 15.56 3.94
N THR A 261 -10.88 14.48 3.51
CA THR A 261 -11.19 13.80 2.24
C THR A 261 -11.97 12.50 2.44
N SER A 262 -11.85 11.86 3.60
CA SER A 262 -12.69 10.71 3.98
C SER A 262 -12.82 10.62 5.50
N PHE A 263 -13.92 10.02 5.95
CA PHE A 263 -14.18 9.70 7.35
C PHE A 263 -14.98 8.40 7.45
N ALA A 264 -14.60 7.51 8.38
CA ALA A 264 -15.39 6.31 8.68
C ALA A 264 -15.44 6.02 10.18
N PHE A 265 -16.60 5.57 10.65
CA PHE A 265 -16.81 5.09 12.02
C PHE A 265 -16.46 3.61 12.12
N SER A 266 -15.96 3.19 13.28
CA SER A 266 -15.88 1.77 13.64
C SER A 266 -17.19 1.27 14.28
N ASP A 267 -17.28 -0.04 14.55
CA ASP A 267 -18.42 -0.63 15.27
C ASP A 267 -18.56 -0.10 16.71
N ASP A 268 -17.46 0.32 17.33
CA ASP A 268 -17.46 1.08 18.58
C ASP A 268 -17.00 2.52 18.30
N PRO A 269 -17.92 3.41 17.92
CA PRO A 269 -17.59 4.78 17.52
C PRO A 269 -17.12 5.66 18.70
N ASP A 270 -17.34 5.25 19.95
CA ASP A 270 -16.80 5.95 21.12
C ASP A 270 -15.32 5.61 21.33
N THR A 271 -14.84 4.52 20.73
CA THR A 271 -13.46 4.04 20.84
C THR A 271 -12.74 3.93 19.48
N GLY A 272 -13.38 4.17 18.33
CA GLY A 272 -12.69 4.07 17.03
C GLY A 272 -13.39 4.79 15.87
N TRP A 273 -12.62 5.64 15.18
CA TRP A 273 -12.95 6.27 13.90
C TRP A 273 -11.64 6.55 13.13
N VAL A 274 -11.74 6.79 11.83
CA VAL A 274 -10.61 7.12 10.96
C VAL A 274 -10.97 8.29 10.07
N MET A 275 -10.02 9.17 9.80
CA MET A 275 -10.19 10.26 8.83
C MET A 275 -8.91 10.50 8.05
N THR A 276 -9.06 10.84 6.77
CA THR A 276 -8.00 11.33 5.88
C THR A 276 -8.20 12.80 5.57
N GLY A 277 -7.13 13.49 5.22
CA GLY A 277 -7.21 14.86 4.74
C GLY A 277 -6.08 15.19 3.77
N ASP A 278 -6.20 16.33 3.11
CA ASP A 278 -5.18 16.83 2.20
C ASP A 278 -3.84 16.99 2.95
N GLY A 279 -2.78 16.33 2.47
CA GLY A 279 -1.47 16.31 3.13
C GLY A 279 -1.22 15.15 4.10
N GLY A 280 -2.14 14.20 4.23
CA GLY A 280 -1.92 12.92 4.93
C GLY A 280 -2.85 12.64 6.10
N LEU A 281 -2.79 11.40 6.58
CA LEU A 281 -3.72 10.81 7.54
C LEU A 281 -3.54 11.33 8.98
N TRP A 282 -4.66 11.65 9.63
CA TRP A 282 -4.76 11.94 11.06
C TRP A 282 -5.83 11.05 11.71
N ALA A 283 -5.66 9.73 11.66
CA ALA A 283 -6.54 8.86 12.44
C ALA A 283 -6.08 8.82 13.90
N GLU A 284 -7.01 9.00 14.83
CA GLU A 284 -6.82 8.62 16.21
C GLU A 284 -7.66 7.39 16.51
N THR A 285 -6.98 6.29 16.78
CA THR A 285 -7.59 5.07 17.28
C THR A 285 -7.45 5.05 18.79
N SER A 286 -8.51 4.80 19.55
CA SER A 286 -8.27 4.26 20.88
C SER A 286 -7.58 2.89 20.74
N SER A 287 -7.06 2.34 21.83
CA SER A 287 -6.47 0.99 21.86
C SER A 287 -7.41 -0.13 21.38
N ALA A 288 -8.70 0.15 21.15
CA ALA A 288 -9.71 -0.81 20.72
C ALA A 288 -9.84 -1.00 19.19
N PHE A 289 -9.17 -0.18 18.37
CA PHE A 289 -9.28 -0.30 16.91
C PHE A 289 -8.42 -1.44 16.34
N ASP A 290 -8.85 -2.00 15.20
CA ASP A 290 -8.19 -3.13 14.54
C ASP A 290 -6.67 -2.88 14.39
N PRO A 291 -5.80 -3.74 14.95
CA PRO A 291 -4.36 -3.58 14.83
C PRO A 291 -3.86 -3.59 13.38
N ASP A 292 -4.56 -4.22 12.45
CA ASP A 292 -4.09 -4.38 11.07
C ASP A 292 -4.20 -3.09 10.27
N ILE A 293 -5.30 -2.34 10.40
CA ILE A 293 -5.44 -1.04 9.74
C ILE A 293 -4.45 -0.02 10.31
N ARG A 294 -4.18 -0.04 11.62
CA ARG A 294 -3.12 0.80 12.22
C ARG A 294 -1.75 0.47 11.63
N ALA A 295 -1.47 -0.80 11.42
CA ALA A 295 -0.23 -1.22 10.81
C ALA A 295 -0.15 -0.86 9.32
N ALA A 296 -1.25 -0.96 8.57
CA ALA A 296 -1.37 -0.50 7.19
C ALA A 296 -1.11 1.01 7.07
N MET A 297 -1.73 1.80 7.93
CA MET A 297 -1.52 3.25 8.00
C MET A 297 -0.06 3.59 8.33
N ALA A 298 0.52 2.91 9.32
CA ALA A 298 1.91 3.09 9.68
C ALA A 298 2.87 2.65 8.56
N ALA A 299 2.49 1.67 7.74
CA ALA A 299 3.24 1.25 6.57
C ALA A 299 3.18 2.29 5.44
N ALA A 300 1.99 2.82 5.12
CA ALA A 300 1.82 3.89 4.14
C ALA A 300 2.60 5.15 4.53
N ASN A 301 2.47 5.60 5.79
CA ASN A 301 3.19 6.78 6.29
C ASN A 301 4.72 6.60 6.23
N ARG A 302 5.25 5.44 6.65
CA ARG A 302 6.69 5.14 6.53
C ARG A 302 7.16 5.02 5.07
N GLY A 303 6.27 4.54 4.20
CA GLY A 303 6.49 4.49 2.76
C GLY A 303 6.36 5.86 2.09
N LYS A 304 5.94 6.91 2.80
CA LYS A 304 5.58 8.21 2.20
C LYS A 304 4.50 8.06 1.12
N ARG A 305 3.50 7.20 1.37
CA ARG A 305 2.30 7.03 0.53
C ARG A 305 1.17 7.88 1.12
N PRO A 306 0.74 8.98 0.47
CA PRO A 306 -0.39 9.77 0.92
C PRO A 306 -1.67 8.94 0.87
N ILE A 307 -2.20 8.63 2.06
CA ILE A 307 -3.49 7.98 2.20
C ILE A 307 -4.57 9.02 1.90
N HIS A 308 -5.40 8.74 0.91
CA HIS A 308 -6.49 9.65 0.52
C HIS A 308 -7.86 9.07 0.83
N GLU A 309 -7.99 7.73 0.90
CA GLU A 309 -9.28 7.07 1.12
C GLU A 309 -9.17 5.96 2.17
N VAL A 310 -10.13 5.95 3.10
CA VAL A 310 -10.37 4.85 4.02
C VAL A 310 -11.86 4.61 4.14
N ALA A 311 -12.29 3.36 4.02
CA ALA A 311 -13.67 2.96 4.20
C ALA A 311 -13.77 1.79 5.17
N ILE A 312 -14.78 1.84 6.04
CA ILE A 312 -15.06 0.81 7.04
C ILE A 312 -16.53 0.44 6.93
N ALA A 313 -16.81 -0.86 6.87
CA ALA A 313 -18.14 -1.40 6.91
C ALA A 313 -18.53 -1.77 8.36
N PRO A 314 -19.84 -1.79 8.67
CA PRO A 314 -20.32 -2.47 9.86
C PRO A 314 -19.80 -3.92 9.93
N GLY A 315 -19.40 -4.37 11.11
CA GLY A 315 -18.76 -5.68 11.32
C GLY A 315 -17.26 -5.70 11.04
N GLY A 316 -16.62 -4.54 10.88
CA GLY A 316 -15.17 -4.37 10.90
C GLY A 316 -14.41 -4.67 9.61
N ALA A 317 -15.09 -4.89 8.48
CA ALA A 317 -14.39 -4.97 7.19
C ALA A 317 -13.92 -3.58 6.76
N TRP A 318 -12.72 -3.47 6.18
CA TRP A 318 -12.16 -2.16 5.83
C TRP A 318 -11.25 -2.21 4.61
N VAL A 319 -11.06 -1.05 3.99
CA VAL A 319 -10.05 -0.79 2.95
C VAL A 319 -9.41 0.57 3.19
N LEU A 320 -8.12 0.65 2.90
CA LEU A 320 -7.33 1.86 2.89
C LEU A 320 -6.59 1.96 1.55
N VAL A 321 -6.66 3.11 0.90
CA VAL A 321 -6.04 3.38 -0.40
C VAL A 321 -5.06 4.55 -0.29
N ALA A 322 -3.87 4.37 -0.84
CA ALA A 322 -2.81 5.38 -0.91
C ALA A 322 -2.04 5.22 -2.23
N GLU A 323 -2.14 6.21 -3.12
CA GLU A 323 -1.64 6.12 -4.51
C GLU A 323 -2.20 4.87 -5.23
N ASP A 324 -1.32 4.06 -5.83
CA ASP A 324 -1.65 2.77 -6.47
C ASP A 324 -1.66 1.59 -5.46
N TRP A 325 -1.41 1.86 -4.18
CA TRP A 325 -1.36 0.87 -3.12
C TRP A 325 -2.64 0.83 -2.29
N PHE A 326 -3.01 -0.36 -1.83
CA PHE A 326 -4.09 -0.55 -0.87
C PHE A 326 -3.77 -1.66 0.13
N ALA A 327 -4.44 -1.59 1.28
CA ALA A 327 -4.56 -2.66 2.25
C ALA A 327 -6.02 -2.79 2.66
N SER A 328 -6.43 -3.99 3.08
CA SER A 328 -7.80 -4.27 3.46
C SER A 328 -7.91 -5.47 4.41
N ARG A 329 -9.11 -5.67 4.95
CA ARG A 329 -9.48 -6.89 5.67
C ARG A 329 -10.97 -7.18 5.49
N GLY A 330 -11.30 -8.44 5.23
CA GLY A 330 -12.69 -8.92 5.21
C GLY A 330 -13.48 -8.52 3.98
N LEU A 331 -12.80 -8.17 2.88
CA LEU A 331 -13.49 -7.77 1.65
C LEU A 331 -13.92 -8.98 0.79
N PRO A 332 -15.04 -8.88 0.06
CA PRO A 332 -15.44 -9.92 -0.87
C PRO A 332 -14.47 -9.99 -2.05
N ALA A 333 -14.26 -11.20 -2.58
CA ALA A 333 -13.38 -11.44 -3.72
C ALA A 333 -13.74 -10.61 -4.96
N SER A 334 -15.00 -10.18 -5.12
CA SER A 334 -15.43 -9.29 -6.20
C SER A 334 -14.80 -7.91 -6.12
N LEU A 335 -14.69 -7.33 -4.92
CA LEU A 335 -14.03 -6.05 -4.70
C LEU A 335 -12.51 -6.18 -4.78
N LEU A 336 -11.94 -7.21 -4.15
CA LEU A 336 -10.48 -7.46 -4.21
C LEU A 336 -9.98 -7.56 -5.66
N ARG A 337 -10.74 -8.21 -6.55
CA ARG A 337 -10.41 -8.23 -7.99
C ARG A 337 -10.44 -6.86 -8.66
N GLN A 338 -11.32 -5.95 -8.24
CA GLN A 338 -11.34 -4.59 -8.79
C GLN A 338 -10.15 -3.76 -8.29
N LEU A 339 -9.82 -3.86 -7.00
CA LEU A 339 -8.64 -3.20 -6.42
C LEU A 339 -7.33 -3.68 -7.06
N GLU A 340 -7.22 -4.98 -7.32
CA GLU A 340 -6.06 -5.55 -8.02
C GLU A 340 -5.96 -5.05 -9.47
N ARG A 341 -7.08 -5.00 -10.21
CA ARG A 341 -7.10 -4.43 -11.56
C ARG A 341 -6.72 -2.96 -11.59
N TYR A 342 -7.21 -2.18 -10.63
CA TYR A 342 -6.86 -0.77 -10.49
C TYR A 342 -5.34 -0.58 -10.50
N ARG A 343 -4.65 -1.32 -9.64
CA ARG A 343 -3.20 -1.23 -9.46
C ARG A 343 -2.38 -1.67 -10.66
N THR A 344 -2.89 -2.59 -11.49
CA THR A 344 -2.13 -3.15 -12.63
C THR A 344 -2.52 -2.57 -13.98
N GLU A 345 -3.71 -2.01 -14.10
CA GLU A 345 -4.33 -1.65 -15.39
C GLU A 345 -4.83 -0.20 -15.45
N SER A 346 -4.91 0.54 -14.34
CA SER A 346 -5.55 1.86 -14.32
C SER A 346 -4.56 3.02 -14.32
N GLU A 347 -4.81 4.00 -15.19
CA GLU A 347 -4.16 5.33 -15.19
C GLU A 347 -4.98 6.35 -14.37
N ARG A 348 -5.77 5.86 -13.41
CA ARG A 348 -6.75 6.67 -12.68
C ARG A 348 -6.66 6.35 -11.21
N ARG A 349 -7.08 7.30 -10.37
CA ARG A 349 -7.13 7.19 -8.91
C ARG A 349 -8.45 6.61 -8.43
N ILE A 350 -8.46 5.86 -7.33
CA ILE A 350 -9.67 5.58 -6.57
C ILE A 350 -9.95 6.79 -5.68
N ASP A 351 -11.04 7.50 -5.95
CA ASP A 351 -11.42 8.66 -5.14
C ASP A 351 -12.26 8.25 -3.94
N HIS A 352 -13.17 7.27 -4.10
CA HIS A 352 -14.03 6.79 -3.04
C HIS A 352 -14.25 5.28 -3.08
N VAL A 353 -14.31 4.66 -1.90
CA VAL A 353 -14.84 3.31 -1.69
C VAL A 353 -15.99 3.38 -0.70
N VAL A 354 -17.17 2.97 -1.12
CA VAL A 354 -18.32 2.86 -0.24
C VAL A 354 -18.39 1.41 0.23
N LEU A 355 -18.38 1.18 1.54
CA LEU A 355 -18.61 -0.14 2.13
C LEU A 355 -19.87 -0.11 3.01
N HIS A 356 -20.72 -1.11 2.86
CA HIS A 356 -21.92 -1.28 3.67
C HIS A 356 -22.20 -2.75 3.93
N ARG A 357 -23.14 -3.06 4.82
CA ARG A 357 -23.52 -4.42 5.15
C ARG A 357 -25.05 -4.54 5.26
N ASP A 358 -25.60 -5.50 4.54
CA ASP A 358 -26.99 -5.93 4.67
C ASP A 358 -27.01 -7.40 5.12
N GLY A 359 -27.36 -7.62 6.38
CA GLY A 359 -27.18 -8.93 7.04
C GLY A 359 -25.73 -9.39 6.99
N ASP A 360 -25.48 -10.57 6.42
CA ASP A 360 -24.13 -11.13 6.25
C ASP A 360 -23.43 -10.63 4.97
N GLN A 361 -24.14 -9.95 4.08
CA GLN A 361 -23.63 -9.56 2.77
C GLN A 361 -22.93 -8.20 2.83
N LEU A 362 -21.66 -8.16 2.41
CA LEU A 362 -20.94 -6.90 2.21
C LEU A 362 -21.31 -6.30 0.84
N LEU A 363 -21.77 -5.05 0.87
CA LEU A 363 -22.09 -4.25 -0.30
C LEU A 363 -20.96 -3.25 -0.54
N TRP A 364 -20.63 -2.97 -1.80
CA TRP A 364 -19.54 -2.05 -2.13
C TRP A 364 -19.76 -1.26 -3.41
N ALA A 365 -19.21 -0.05 -3.45
CA ALA A 365 -18.98 0.73 -4.66
C ALA A 365 -17.55 1.29 -4.67
N MET A 366 -16.93 1.39 -5.83
CA MET A 366 -15.61 1.96 -6.07
C MET A 366 -15.72 3.00 -7.19
N ILE A 367 -15.28 4.21 -6.90
CA ILE A 367 -15.51 5.41 -7.71
C ILE A 367 -14.17 6.05 -8.05
N SER A 368 -13.99 6.42 -9.32
CA SER A 368 -12.85 7.18 -9.82
C SER A 368 -13.32 8.41 -10.58
N ASN A 369 -13.22 9.58 -9.95
CA ASN A 369 -13.44 10.90 -10.53
C ASN A 369 -12.22 11.39 -11.31
N THR A 370 -11.01 11.07 -10.84
CA THR A 370 -9.77 11.75 -11.24
C THR A 370 -8.86 10.80 -12.03
N PRO A 371 -8.23 11.26 -13.13
CA PRO A 371 -7.01 10.63 -13.63
C PRO A 371 -5.97 10.52 -12.50
N GLU A 372 -5.04 9.57 -12.59
CA GLU A 372 -3.94 9.52 -11.64
C GLU A 372 -3.15 10.83 -11.80
N PRO A 373 -2.86 11.56 -10.71
CA PRO A 373 -2.11 12.79 -10.83
C PRO A 373 -0.72 12.47 -11.39
N GLU A 374 -0.24 13.33 -12.29
CA GLU A 374 1.15 13.27 -12.71
C GLU A 374 2.06 13.35 -11.48
N PRO A 375 3.08 12.49 -11.38
CA PRO A 375 4.01 12.51 -10.26
C PRO A 375 4.61 13.91 -10.08
N ALA A 376 4.79 14.33 -8.83
CA ALA A 376 5.43 15.59 -8.56
C ALA A 376 6.83 15.62 -9.21
N ALA A 377 7.22 16.77 -9.77
CA ALA A 377 8.54 16.90 -10.38
C ALA A 377 9.64 16.55 -9.37
N GLY A 378 10.45 15.54 -9.69
CA GLY A 378 11.50 15.05 -8.79
C GLY A 378 11.03 14.04 -7.74
N ASP A 379 9.83 13.48 -7.86
CA ASP A 379 9.40 12.32 -7.07
C ASP A 379 10.22 11.08 -7.44
N ARG A 380 11.37 10.94 -6.78
CA ARG A 380 12.30 9.84 -6.99
C ARG A 380 11.71 8.49 -6.58
N ILE A 381 10.68 8.44 -5.73
CA ILE A 381 10.05 7.17 -5.35
C ILE A 381 9.16 6.69 -6.49
N ASN A 382 8.33 7.58 -7.04
CA ASN A 382 7.51 7.27 -8.20
C ASN A 382 8.37 6.84 -9.41
N LEU A 383 9.50 7.51 -9.66
CA LEU A 383 10.44 7.09 -10.71
C LEU A 383 10.97 5.66 -10.53
N VAL A 384 11.09 5.17 -9.29
CA VAL A 384 11.50 3.79 -9.02
C VAL A 384 10.34 2.81 -9.22
N GLU A 385 9.12 3.20 -8.81
CA GLU A 385 7.94 2.33 -8.86
C GLU A 385 7.25 2.29 -10.23
N HIS A 386 7.40 3.32 -11.07
CA HIS A 386 6.73 3.44 -12.38
C HIS A 386 7.72 3.58 -13.55
N GLY A 387 9.02 3.76 -13.28
CA GLY A 387 10.08 3.88 -14.30
C GLY A 387 10.77 2.55 -14.63
N LEU A 388 10.10 1.41 -14.44
CA LEU A 388 10.67 0.09 -14.78
C LEU A 388 10.52 -0.19 -16.29
N PRO A 389 11.21 -1.20 -16.87
CA PRO A 389 11.31 -1.36 -18.32
C PRO A 389 9.96 -1.36 -19.05
N GLY A 390 9.88 -0.55 -20.10
CA GLY A 390 8.65 -0.37 -20.89
C GLY A 390 7.61 0.51 -20.18
N ASP A 391 8.05 1.49 -19.39
CA ASP A 391 7.22 2.45 -18.65
C ASP A 391 6.17 1.74 -17.78
N SER A 392 6.60 0.68 -17.11
CA SER A 392 5.72 -0.21 -16.34
C SER A 392 5.88 -0.03 -14.84
N THR A 393 4.82 -0.38 -14.11
CA THR A 393 4.81 -0.29 -12.65
C THR A 393 5.47 -1.50 -12.01
N ILE A 394 5.90 -1.35 -10.76
CA ILE A 394 6.46 -2.46 -9.97
C ILE A 394 5.47 -3.62 -9.86
N TYR A 395 4.17 -3.35 -9.79
CA TYR A 395 3.14 -4.38 -9.77
C TYR A 395 3.05 -5.16 -11.08
N GLN A 396 3.16 -4.47 -12.23
CA GLN A 396 3.21 -5.12 -13.53
C GLN A 396 4.46 -5.99 -13.68
N ARG A 397 5.63 -5.49 -13.24
CA ARG A 397 6.88 -6.28 -13.25
C ARG A 397 6.82 -7.46 -12.28
N MET A 398 6.25 -7.29 -11.09
CA MET A 398 6.04 -8.38 -10.13
C MET A 398 5.15 -9.48 -10.73
N GLN A 399 4.05 -9.10 -11.39
CA GLN A 399 3.17 -10.05 -12.07
C GLN A 399 3.89 -10.79 -13.20
N LEU A 400 4.66 -10.07 -14.03
CA LEU A 400 5.45 -10.66 -15.11
C LEU A 400 6.46 -11.71 -14.59
N HIS A 401 7.14 -11.39 -13.49
CA HIS A 401 8.21 -12.22 -12.92
C HIS A 401 7.72 -13.24 -11.88
N GLY A 402 6.41 -13.32 -11.62
CA GLY A 402 5.83 -14.24 -10.64
C GLY A 402 6.30 -13.96 -9.19
N VAL A 403 6.47 -12.68 -8.85
CA VAL A 403 6.81 -12.22 -7.50
C VAL A 403 5.53 -11.89 -6.75
N THR A 404 5.30 -12.61 -5.65
CA THR A 404 4.10 -12.47 -4.82
C THR A 404 4.23 -11.32 -3.85
N GLY A 405 5.40 -11.18 -3.24
CA GLY A 405 5.67 -10.18 -2.21
C GLY A 405 7.03 -9.54 -2.38
N ALA A 406 7.13 -8.23 -2.14
CA ALA A 406 8.39 -7.51 -2.19
C ALA A 406 8.47 -6.43 -1.10
N VAL A 407 9.67 -6.19 -0.59
CA VAL A 407 10.02 -4.99 0.19
C VAL A 407 11.23 -4.33 -0.44
N VAL A 408 11.15 -3.02 -0.65
CA VAL A 408 12.26 -2.18 -1.11
C VAL A 408 12.55 -1.16 -0.01
N VAL A 409 13.81 -1.10 0.43
CA VAL A 409 14.29 -0.13 1.41
C VAL A 409 15.45 0.65 0.81
N LEU A 410 15.36 1.97 0.88
CA LEU A 410 16.39 2.87 0.42
C LEU A 410 17.02 3.60 1.60
N ILE A 411 18.35 3.66 1.62
CA ILE A 411 19.14 4.37 2.62
C ILE A 411 19.78 5.58 1.93
N GLU A 412 19.58 6.78 2.47
CA GLU A 412 20.21 8.02 2.00
C GLU A 412 20.69 8.81 3.22
N ASN A 413 21.89 9.39 3.16
CA ASN A 413 22.51 10.05 4.31
C ASN A 413 22.61 9.16 5.56
N ASN A 414 22.85 7.86 5.37
CA ASN A 414 22.89 6.84 6.43
C ASN A 414 21.60 6.76 7.28
N GLU A 415 20.47 7.14 6.70
CA GLU A 415 19.14 6.99 7.28
C GLU A 415 18.22 6.27 6.28
N VAL A 416 17.20 5.57 6.80
CA VAL A 416 16.17 4.98 5.94
C VAL A 416 15.34 6.12 5.32
N ALA A 417 15.60 6.41 4.05
CA ALA A 417 14.93 7.48 3.31
C ALA A 417 13.45 7.15 3.06
N TRP A 418 13.17 5.88 2.76
CA TRP A 418 11.83 5.28 2.67
C TRP A 418 11.94 3.76 2.65
N ALA A 419 10.83 3.11 3.02
CA ALA A 419 10.67 1.66 2.93
C ALA A 419 9.23 1.35 2.50
N ARG A 420 9.05 0.60 1.40
CA ARG A 420 7.74 0.27 0.83
C ARG A 420 7.60 -1.24 0.64
N GLY A 421 6.41 -1.75 0.97
CA GLY A 421 5.99 -3.14 0.78
C GLY A 421 4.99 -3.27 -0.36
N TYR A 422 5.06 -4.39 -1.08
CA TYR A 422 4.29 -4.67 -2.29
C TYR A 422 3.79 -6.11 -2.30
N GLY A 423 2.57 -6.31 -2.78
CA GLY A 423 1.96 -7.63 -2.93
C GLY A 423 1.60 -8.30 -1.60
N LEU A 424 1.64 -9.62 -1.59
CA LEU A 424 1.15 -10.49 -0.52
C LEU A 424 2.31 -11.27 0.15
N ARG A 425 2.14 -11.55 1.44
CA ARG A 425 3.02 -12.38 2.26
C ARG A 425 2.86 -13.84 1.88
N GLU A 426 1.66 -14.23 1.45
CA GLU A 426 1.27 -15.58 1.08
C GLU A 426 0.43 -15.51 -0.21
N PHE A 427 0.82 -16.29 -1.23
CA PHE A 427 0.25 -16.20 -2.58
C PHE A 427 -1.25 -16.53 -2.64
N ASP A 428 -1.69 -17.50 -1.85
CA ASP A 428 -3.06 -18.02 -1.82
C ASP A 428 -3.87 -17.52 -0.62
N LEU A 429 -3.35 -16.53 0.12
CA LEU A 429 -4.04 -15.89 1.22
C LEU A 429 -4.34 -14.42 0.85
N PRO A 430 -5.56 -14.13 0.37
CA PRO A 430 -5.98 -12.76 0.11
C PRO A 430 -5.79 -11.88 1.34
N GLU A 431 -5.57 -10.60 1.10
CA GLU A 431 -5.45 -9.59 2.17
C GLU A 431 -4.23 -9.79 3.10
N SER A 432 -3.30 -10.68 2.75
CA SER A 432 -2.04 -10.90 3.47
C SER A 432 -0.94 -9.89 3.08
N TYR A 433 -1.20 -8.59 3.09
CA TYR A 433 -0.30 -7.58 2.52
C TYR A 433 1.14 -7.58 3.08
N VAL A 434 2.13 -7.42 2.20
CA VAL A 434 3.52 -7.15 2.63
C VAL A 434 3.65 -5.72 3.11
N TYR A 435 4.27 -5.55 4.28
CA TYR A 435 4.60 -4.26 4.87
C TYR A 435 6.12 -4.11 5.05
N PRO A 436 6.66 -2.89 5.24
CA PRO A 436 8.09 -2.67 5.49
C PRO A 436 8.66 -3.42 6.70
N ARG A 437 7.79 -3.78 7.65
CA ARG A 437 8.12 -4.56 8.86
C ARG A 437 7.76 -6.04 8.75
N THR A 438 7.37 -6.52 7.57
CA THR A 438 7.21 -7.95 7.34
C THR A 438 8.58 -8.63 7.46
N THR A 439 8.64 -9.69 8.25
CA THR A 439 9.83 -10.53 8.42
C THR A 439 9.92 -11.51 7.27
N PHE A 440 11.14 -11.68 6.74
CA PHE A 440 11.43 -12.71 5.74
C PHE A 440 12.59 -13.57 6.25
N ASP A 441 12.75 -14.70 5.59
CA ASP A 441 14.03 -15.40 5.59
C ASP A 441 15.06 -14.60 4.78
N ALA A 442 16.18 -14.26 5.41
CA ALA A 442 17.24 -13.48 4.80
C ALA A 442 18.20 -14.36 3.96
N ALA A 443 18.08 -15.69 4.05
CA ALA A 443 18.92 -16.66 3.38
C ALA A 443 20.42 -16.35 3.59
N SER A 444 21.22 -16.35 2.52
CA SER A 444 22.67 -16.13 2.64
C SER A 444 23.10 -14.73 3.07
N ILE A 445 22.19 -13.77 3.28
CA ILE A 445 22.51 -12.54 4.05
C ILE A 445 22.93 -12.88 5.49
N SER A 446 22.53 -14.04 5.99
CA SER A 446 23.00 -14.61 7.26
C SER A 446 24.52 -14.55 7.41
N LYS A 447 25.26 -14.88 6.34
CA LYS A 447 26.72 -15.01 6.36
C LYS A 447 27.41 -13.69 6.72
N PRO A 448 27.26 -12.59 5.95
CA PRO A 448 27.93 -11.34 6.28
C PRO A 448 27.51 -10.78 7.65
N VAL A 449 26.27 -11.02 8.10
CA VAL A 449 25.83 -10.61 9.44
C VAL A 449 26.54 -11.42 10.53
N THR A 450 26.61 -12.75 10.39
CA THR A 450 27.36 -13.61 11.31
C THR A 450 28.86 -13.32 11.30
N TYR A 451 29.42 -13.04 10.13
CA TYR A 451 30.85 -12.78 9.98
C TYR A 451 31.24 -11.45 10.63
N ALA A 452 30.40 -10.41 10.51
CA ALA A 452 30.58 -9.19 11.27
C ALA A 452 30.52 -9.44 12.79
N ALA A 453 29.64 -10.32 13.26
CA ALA A 453 29.61 -10.70 14.68
C ALA A 453 30.85 -11.51 15.11
N ALA A 454 31.40 -12.38 14.25
CA ALA A 454 32.68 -13.05 14.49
C ALA A 454 33.85 -12.05 14.59
N LEU A 455 33.82 -11.00 13.77
CA LEU A 455 34.80 -9.93 13.82
C LEU A 455 34.76 -9.12 15.13
N GLN A 456 33.64 -9.10 15.85
CA GLN A 456 33.64 -8.54 17.22
C GLN A 456 34.53 -9.34 18.18
N LEU A 457 34.62 -10.66 17.97
CA LEU A 457 35.51 -11.54 18.74
C LEU A 457 36.97 -11.38 18.32
N VAL A 458 37.23 -10.88 17.11
CA VAL A 458 38.57 -10.46 16.69
C VAL A 458 38.96 -9.15 17.36
N ASP A 459 38.03 -8.18 17.41
CA ASP A 459 38.24 -6.90 18.09
C ASP A 459 38.50 -7.06 19.59
N SER A 460 37.88 -8.04 20.25
CA SER A 460 38.13 -8.38 21.66
C SER A 460 39.39 -9.23 21.87
N GLY A 461 39.95 -9.82 20.81
CA GLY A 461 41.12 -10.70 20.85
C GLY A 461 40.82 -12.17 21.17
N ASP A 462 39.55 -12.58 21.21
CA ASP A 462 39.12 -13.96 21.47
C ASP A 462 39.33 -14.88 20.25
N LEU A 463 39.27 -14.30 19.04
CA LEU A 463 39.62 -14.94 17.78
C LEU A 463 40.70 -14.15 17.05
N SER A 464 41.43 -14.83 16.16
CA SER A 464 42.43 -14.20 15.28
C SER A 464 42.06 -14.46 13.82
N LEU A 465 42.14 -13.41 12.99
CA LEU A 465 41.89 -13.53 11.56
C LEU A 465 42.92 -14.42 10.85
N THR A 466 44.19 -14.31 11.25
CA THR A 466 45.33 -14.85 10.50
C THR A 466 45.99 -16.05 11.16
N GLN A 467 45.59 -16.40 12.39
CA GLN A 467 46.09 -17.61 13.04
C GLN A 467 45.65 -18.84 12.26
N THR A 468 46.62 -19.62 11.76
CA THR A 468 46.37 -20.91 11.11
C THR A 468 46.08 -21.99 12.16
N GLY A 469 45.43 -23.07 11.72
CA GLY A 469 45.04 -24.18 12.58
C GLY A 469 43.83 -23.87 13.45
N ILE A 470 43.03 -22.86 13.09
CA ILE A 470 41.92 -22.40 13.92
C ILE A 470 40.86 -23.50 14.16
N LEU A 471 40.74 -24.45 13.23
CA LEU A 471 39.78 -25.55 13.33
C LEU A 471 40.08 -26.51 14.49
N SER A 472 41.32 -26.55 15.00
CA SER A 472 41.66 -27.38 16.17
C SER A 472 40.91 -26.99 17.45
N ARG A 473 40.27 -25.82 17.47
CA ARG A 473 39.42 -25.37 18.57
C ARG A 473 38.07 -26.10 18.61
N ILE A 474 37.57 -26.54 17.46
CA ILE A 474 36.18 -26.98 17.29
C ILE A 474 36.03 -28.36 16.68
N VAL A 475 37.09 -28.88 16.04
CA VAL A 475 37.11 -30.21 15.42
C VAL A 475 38.32 -30.98 15.94
N GLY A 476 38.05 -32.14 16.54
CA GLY A 476 39.06 -33.13 16.92
C GLY A 476 39.06 -34.39 16.05
N PRO A 477 40.05 -35.29 16.20
CA PRO A 477 40.07 -36.59 15.52
C PRO A 477 38.81 -37.44 15.74
N GLU A 478 38.10 -37.24 16.85
CA GLU A 478 36.84 -37.90 17.17
C GLU A 478 35.62 -37.36 16.41
N ASP A 479 35.76 -36.19 15.76
CA ASP A 479 34.71 -35.55 14.97
C ASP A 479 34.82 -35.85 13.48
N MET A 480 35.92 -36.49 13.05
CA MET A 480 36.16 -36.92 11.69
C MET A 480 36.22 -38.45 11.57
N PRO A 481 35.90 -39.03 10.40
CA PRO A 481 35.95 -40.49 10.22
C PRO A 481 37.37 -41.06 10.38
N SER A 482 38.39 -40.28 10.01
CA SER A 482 39.80 -40.64 10.18
C SER A 482 40.69 -39.41 10.34
N ALA A 483 41.90 -39.60 10.87
CA ALA A 483 42.92 -38.55 10.93
C ALA A 483 43.35 -38.07 9.53
N ALA A 484 43.25 -38.94 8.51
CA ALA A 484 43.53 -38.58 7.12
C ALA A 484 42.48 -37.59 6.56
N ASP A 485 41.25 -37.61 7.07
CA ASP A 485 40.21 -36.66 6.66
C ASP A 485 40.41 -35.27 7.28
N LEU A 486 41.01 -35.19 8.48
CA LEU A 486 41.43 -33.91 9.06
C LEU A 486 42.61 -33.30 8.28
N GLU A 487 43.54 -34.15 7.85
CA GLU A 487 44.67 -33.74 7.02
C GLU A 487 44.21 -33.35 5.61
N SER A 488 43.23 -34.05 5.03
CA SER A 488 42.73 -33.78 3.68
C SER A 488 42.07 -32.41 3.55
N ILE A 489 41.38 -31.93 4.59
CA ILE A 489 40.81 -30.58 4.61
C ILE A 489 41.83 -29.49 4.96
N GLY A 490 43.11 -29.83 5.19
CA GLY A 490 44.15 -28.87 5.53
C GLY A 490 43.86 -28.09 6.82
N ALA A 491 43.25 -28.74 7.82
CA ALA A 491 42.72 -28.08 9.02
C ALA A 491 43.75 -27.22 9.78
N ASP A 492 45.02 -27.63 9.77
CA ASP A 492 46.15 -26.95 10.40
C ASP A 492 46.61 -25.68 9.65
N GLN A 493 46.22 -25.53 8.37
CA GLN A 493 46.51 -24.37 7.52
C GLN A 493 45.35 -23.37 7.46
N ILE A 494 44.15 -23.76 7.86
CA ILE A 494 42.96 -22.90 7.80
C ILE A 494 43.00 -21.83 8.90
N SER A 495 42.73 -20.58 8.51
CA SER A 495 42.55 -19.43 9.40
C SER A 495 41.09 -18.96 9.36
N LEU A 496 40.70 -18.07 10.29
CA LEU A 496 39.36 -17.46 10.22
C LEU A 496 39.19 -16.69 8.91
N ALA A 497 40.21 -15.97 8.45
CA ALA A 497 40.15 -15.23 7.20
C ALA A 497 39.88 -16.14 6.00
N HIS A 498 40.46 -17.34 5.94
CA HIS A 498 40.14 -18.34 4.90
C HIS A 498 38.65 -18.72 4.90
N LEU A 499 38.06 -18.92 6.08
CA LEU A 499 36.64 -19.25 6.21
C LEU A 499 35.75 -18.09 5.76
N LEU A 500 36.01 -16.88 6.28
CA LEU A 500 35.23 -15.68 5.94
C LEU A 500 35.34 -15.33 4.46
N ALA A 501 36.53 -15.46 3.87
CA ALA A 501 36.79 -15.16 2.46
C ALA A 501 36.26 -16.20 1.46
N HIS A 502 35.69 -17.31 1.95
CA HIS A 502 35.31 -18.45 1.11
C HIS A 502 36.51 -19.09 0.39
N CYS A 503 37.64 -19.26 1.09
CA CYS A 503 38.91 -19.73 0.53
C CYS A 503 39.60 -20.82 1.34
N ALA A 504 38.85 -21.50 2.20
CA ALA A 504 39.34 -22.62 2.98
C ALA A 504 39.50 -23.92 2.16
N GLY A 505 39.11 -23.94 0.87
CA GLY A 505 39.11 -25.15 0.05
C GLY A 505 37.96 -26.13 0.36
N ILE A 506 36.98 -25.73 1.17
CA ILE A 506 35.89 -26.61 1.61
C ILE A 506 34.68 -26.46 0.70
N ASP A 507 34.29 -27.54 0.03
CA ASP A 507 33.15 -27.62 -0.89
C ASP A 507 31.83 -27.13 -0.24
N ASN A 508 31.09 -26.31 -1.00
CA ASN A 508 29.78 -25.78 -0.64
C ASN A 508 28.69 -26.83 -0.47
N GLU A 509 28.74 -27.96 -1.19
CA GLU A 509 27.74 -29.02 -1.04
C GLU A 509 27.85 -29.68 0.34
N LYS A 510 29.03 -29.66 0.98
CA LYS A 510 29.22 -30.16 2.35
C LYS A 510 28.56 -29.22 3.34
N GLY A 511 27.92 -29.74 4.38
CA GLY A 511 27.20 -28.96 5.40
C GLY A 511 25.94 -28.22 4.93
N VAL A 512 25.82 -27.82 3.65
CA VAL A 512 24.66 -27.07 3.11
C VAL A 512 23.69 -27.98 2.37
N SER A 513 24.15 -29.00 1.63
CA SER A 513 23.29 -29.88 0.82
C SER A 513 22.50 -30.93 1.60
N GLY A 514 22.50 -30.84 2.94
CA GLY A 514 21.58 -31.62 3.77
C GLY A 514 21.50 -31.22 5.24
N ALA A 515 21.97 -30.02 5.65
CA ALA A 515 21.25 -29.29 6.69
C ALA A 515 19.92 -28.84 6.08
N GLN A 516 19.06 -29.84 5.83
CA GLN A 516 17.80 -29.72 5.12
C GLN A 516 17.01 -28.59 5.78
N GLU A 517 16.36 -27.76 4.99
CA GLU A 517 15.32 -26.89 5.51
C GLU A 517 14.33 -27.77 6.30
N MET A 518 14.43 -27.76 7.63
CA MET A 518 13.62 -28.66 8.44
C MET A 518 12.30 -27.97 8.71
N ASP A 519 11.24 -28.77 8.88
CA ASP A 519 9.97 -28.20 9.31
C ASP A 519 10.09 -27.63 10.73
N ALA A 520 9.48 -26.47 10.96
CA ALA A 520 9.40 -25.88 12.29
C ALA A 520 8.79 -26.87 13.30
N GLY A 521 9.57 -27.19 14.34
CA GLY A 521 9.20 -28.19 15.35
C GLY A 521 9.70 -29.60 15.07
N ALA A 522 10.49 -29.83 14.02
CA ALA A 522 11.30 -31.03 13.88
C ALA A 522 12.18 -31.22 15.13
N SER A 523 12.27 -32.47 15.60
CA SER A 523 13.03 -32.82 16.79
C SER A 523 13.52 -34.27 16.68
N PRO A 524 14.81 -34.55 16.97
CA PRO A 524 15.87 -33.57 17.24
C PRO A 524 16.25 -32.76 15.98
N LEU A 525 16.78 -31.55 16.17
CA LEU A 525 17.51 -30.83 15.13
C LEU A 525 18.99 -31.27 15.19
N PRO A 526 19.71 -31.34 14.07
CA PRO A 526 21.13 -31.68 14.07
C PRO A 526 21.95 -30.60 14.77
N THR A 527 22.87 -31.02 15.62
CA THR A 527 23.93 -30.17 16.15
C THR A 527 24.99 -29.93 15.08
N ILE A 528 25.87 -28.95 15.31
CA ILE A 528 27.00 -28.71 14.41
C ILE A 528 27.94 -29.93 14.36
N ARG A 529 28.11 -30.65 15.47
CA ARG A 529 28.86 -31.92 15.50
C ARG A 529 28.20 -33.02 14.68
N ASP A 530 26.87 -33.14 14.73
CA ASP A 530 26.14 -34.09 13.87
C ASP A 530 26.37 -33.78 12.39
N ILE A 531 26.40 -32.50 12.02
CA ILE A 531 26.71 -32.04 10.67
C ILE A 531 28.15 -32.40 10.27
N PHE A 532 29.13 -32.16 11.15
CA PHE A 532 30.53 -32.51 10.90
C PHE A 532 30.72 -33.99 10.64
N ARG A 533 30.09 -34.83 11.46
CA ARG A 533 30.21 -36.29 11.39
C ARG A 533 29.32 -36.92 10.32
N GLY A 534 28.28 -36.21 9.88
CA GLY A 534 27.22 -36.79 9.05
C GLY A 534 26.32 -37.76 9.82
N ASP A 535 26.27 -37.63 11.15
CA ASP A 535 25.49 -38.46 12.06
C ASP A 535 24.02 -38.01 12.09
N SER A 536 23.10 -38.97 12.29
CA SER A 536 21.67 -38.65 12.47
C SER A 536 21.49 -37.69 13.66
N PRO A 537 20.67 -36.62 13.55
CA PRO A 537 19.66 -36.39 12.50
C PRO A 537 20.17 -35.62 11.26
N ALA A 538 21.48 -35.38 11.13
CA ALA A 538 22.09 -34.90 9.90
C ALA A 538 22.21 -36.05 8.86
N SER A 539 22.53 -35.70 7.61
CA SER A 539 22.81 -36.65 6.54
C SER A 539 24.31 -36.86 6.39
N SER A 540 24.75 -38.07 6.02
CA SER A 540 26.14 -38.34 5.67
C SER A 540 26.66 -37.50 4.50
N ARG A 541 25.77 -36.95 3.65
CA ARG A 541 26.13 -35.97 2.61
C ARG A 541 26.61 -34.62 3.18
N ASN A 542 26.31 -34.35 4.44
CA ASN A 542 26.66 -33.10 5.12
C ASN A 542 28.03 -33.12 5.76
N GLN A 543 28.60 -34.31 5.89
CA GLN A 543 29.88 -34.52 6.51
C GLN A 543 30.91 -33.58 5.88
N ILE A 544 31.57 -32.76 6.70
CA ILE A 544 32.56 -31.77 6.23
C ILE A 544 33.90 -32.49 6.02
N VAL A 545 33.94 -33.33 4.98
CA VAL A 545 35.14 -33.98 4.48
C VAL A 545 35.32 -33.58 3.03
N ASP A 546 36.54 -33.21 2.67
CA ASP A 546 36.88 -32.89 1.30
C ASP A 546 37.47 -34.11 0.58
N VAL A 547 37.05 -34.27 -0.68
CA VAL A 547 37.51 -35.29 -1.63
C VAL A 547 38.19 -34.64 -2.85
N ASP A 548 38.23 -33.30 -2.97
CA ASP A 548 38.67 -32.56 -4.18
C ASP A 548 39.69 -31.42 -3.92
N THR A 549 40.97 -31.79 -3.85
CA THR A 549 42.22 -31.12 -4.31
C THR A 549 42.53 -29.61 -4.09
N LEU A 550 41.66 -28.75 -3.54
CA LEU A 550 41.97 -27.32 -3.37
C LEU A 550 42.62 -27.03 -2.01
N SER A 551 43.85 -26.52 -2.01
CA SER A 551 44.50 -26.15 -0.75
C SER A 551 43.88 -24.87 -0.18
N PRO A 552 43.82 -24.71 1.16
CA PRO A 552 43.48 -23.43 1.77
C PRO A 552 44.35 -22.32 1.21
N GLY A 553 43.72 -21.24 0.74
CA GLY A 553 44.46 -20.13 0.12
C GLY A 553 44.43 -20.11 -1.42
N ASP A 554 44.17 -21.24 -2.08
CA ASP A 554 44.41 -21.38 -3.53
C ASP A 554 43.34 -20.69 -4.39
N MET A 555 42.06 -20.70 -3.96
CA MET A 555 40.98 -20.04 -4.70
C MET A 555 39.76 -19.69 -3.85
N VAL A 556 38.98 -18.73 -4.34
CA VAL A 556 37.63 -18.43 -3.84
C VAL A 556 36.63 -19.47 -4.36
N ASP A 557 36.02 -20.21 -3.44
CA ASP A 557 34.85 -21.05 -3.70
C ASP A 557 33.76 -20.81 -2.64
N TYR A 558 32.62 -20.26 -3.09
CA TYR A 558 31.55 -19.82 -2.20
C TYR A 558 30.91 -21.01 -1.48
N SER A 559 31.31 -21.19 -0.23
CA SER A 559 30.91 -22.33 0.62
C SER A 559 30.11 -21.94 1.85
N GLY A 560 28.91 -22.52 2.03
CA GLY A 560 28.18 -22.42 3.28
C GLY A 560 28.71 -23.30 4.41
N ALA A 561 29.53 -24.32 4.11
CA ALA A 561 30.25 -25.08 5.14
C ALA A 561 31.19 -24.16 5.94
N ASN A 562 31.86 -23.23 5.27
CA ASN A 562 32.70 -22.25 5.95
C ASN A 562 31.92 -21.46 7.01
N SER A 563 30.67 -21.10 6.72
CA SER A 563 29.83 -20.38 7.67
C SER A 563 29.44 -21.25 8.87
N ILE A 564 29.26 -22.56 8.67
CA ILE A 564 28.98 -23.52 9.76
C ILE A 564 30.22 -23.66 10.66
N LEU A 565 31.42 -23.66 10.09
CA LEU A 565 32.66 -23.64 10.88
C LEU A 565 32.80 -22.33 11.66
N VAL A 566 32.47 -21.18 11.04
CA VAL A 566 32.42 -19.89 11.75
C VAL A 566 31.38 -19.90 12.86
N GLN A 567 30.22 -20.55 12.66
CA GLN A 567 29.23 -20.74 13.72
C GLN A 567 29.87 -21.46 14.92
N ALA A 568 30.50 -22.61 14.70
CA ALA A 568 31.15 -23.36 15.77
C ALA A 568 32.27 -22.56 16.46
N LEU A 569 33.05 -21.77 15.71
CA LEU A 569 34.08 -20.91 16.30
C LEU A 569 33.47 -19.83 17.22
N ILE A 570 32.32 -19.27 16.86
CA ILE A 570 31.58 -18.36 17.74
C ILE A 570 31.02 -19.13 18.95
N GLU A 571 30.48 -20.35 18.75
CA GLU A 571 29.98 -21.18 19.87
C GLU A 571 31.08 -21.48 20.90
N ASP A 572 32.31 -21.72 20.44
CA ASP A 572 33.49 -21.96 21.28
C ASP A 572 34.02 -20.69 21.97
N ALA A 573 34.12 -19.58 21.23
CA ALA A 573 34.78 -18.37 21.72
C ALA A 573 33.86 -17.41 22.49
N ALA A 574 32.55 -17.40 22.21
CA ALA A 574 31.64 -16.40 22.76
C ALA A 574 30.94 -16.86 24.05
N ASP A 575 30.86 -15.95 25.03
CA ASP A 575 30.08 -16.17 26.24
C ASP A 575 28.59 -16.41 25.94
N GLY A 576 28.09 -17.58 26.35
CA GLY A 576 26.71 -18.01 26.13
C GLY A 576 26.45 -18.67 24.77
N GLY A 577 27.50 -18.92 23.97
CA GLY A 577 27.42 -19.58 22.67
C GLY A 577 26.85 -18.70 21.55
N TYR A 578 26.63 -19.31 20.39
CA TYR A 578 26.25 -18.61 19.16
C TYR A 578 24.96 -17.80 19.27
N ASP A 579 23.87 -18.42 19.73
CA ASP A 579 22.57 -17.75 19.83
C ASP A 579 22.67 -16.49 20.69
N ALA A 580 23.32 -16.56 21.86
CA ALA A 580 23.47 -15.42 22.76
C ALA A 580 24.34 -14.32 22.16
N HIS A 581 25.42 -14.68 21.46
CA HIS A 581 26.28 -13.71 20.80
C HIS A 581 25.56 -12.98 19.65
N MET A 582 24.85 -13.73 18.80
CA MET A 582 24.08 -13.15 17.71
C MET A 582 22.90 -12.30 18.22
N ASP A 583 22.19 -12.73 19.27
CA ASP A 583 21.12 -11.95 19.88
C ASP A 583 21.66 -10.60 20.42
N ARG A 584 22.83 -10.57 21.07
CA ARG A 584 23.48 -9.33 21.52
C ARG A 584 23.90 -8.42 20.35
N PHE A 585 24.46 -9.00 19.29
CA PHE A 585 24.86 -8.23 18.10
C PHE A 585 23.67 -7.59 17.41
N LEU A 586 22.59 -8.35 17.20
CA LEU A 586 21.35 -7.88 16.59
C LEU A 586 20.63 -6.84 17.47
N TRP A 587 20.69 -7.01 18.80
CA TRP A 587 20.18 -6.03 19.75
C TRP A 587 20.95 -4.70 19.69
N ALA A 588 22.28 -4.75 19.62
CA ALA A 588 23.12 -3.55 19.49
C ALA A 588 22.87 -2.79 18.17
N LEU A 589 22.47 -3.49 17.11
CA LEU A 589 22.01 -2.90 15.84
C LEU A 589 20.56 -2.38 15.90
N ASN A 590 19.90 -2.43 17.06
CA ASN A 590 18.50 -2.06 17.25
C ASN A 590 17.56 -2.79 16.25
N THR A 591 17.76 -4.09 16.09
CA THR A 591 16.96 -4.93 15.19
C THR A 591 16.06 -5.88 15.96
N ARG A 592 14.99 -6.35 15.31
CA ARG A 592 14.15 -7.46 15.80
C ARG A 592 14.46 -8.77 15.08
N GLY A 593 15.63 -8.85 14.44
CA GLY A 593 16.07 -10.04 13.75
C GLY A 593 16.40 -11.17 14.72
N THR A 594 16.49 -12.40 14.22
CA THR A 594 16.96 -13.53 15.01
C THR A 594 17.55 -14.63 14.13
N PHE A 595 18.53 -15.34 14.68
CA PHE A 595 19.06 -16.58 14.11
C PHE A 595 18.43 -17.82 14.73
N ARG A 596 17.72 -17.68 15.86
CA ARG A 596 17.29 -18.81 16.68
C ARG A 596 16.36 -19.74 15.91
N THR A 597 16.52 -21.04 16.11
CA THR A 597 15.69 -22.06 15.43
C THR A 597 14.32 -22.27 16.08
N ASP A 598 14.11 -21.74 17.31
CA ASP A 598 12.86 -21.80 18.06
C ASP A 598 11.95 -20.57 17.85
N PHE A 599 12.36 -19.62 17.00
CA PHE A 599 11.62 -18.37 16.72
C PHE A 599 10.14 -18.59 16.38
N TRP A 600 9.80 -19.71 15.73
CA TRP A 600 8.43 -20.02 15.33
C TRP A 600 7.47 -20.20 16.53
N ARG A 601 8.00 -20.37 17.74
CA ARG A 601 7.21 -20.43 19.00
C ARG A 601 6.72 -19.05 19.45
N THR A 602 7.46 -18.00 19.12
CA THR A 602 7.21 -16.62 19.55
C THR A 602 6.83 -15.70 18.39
N MET A 603 7.08 -16.12 17.15
CA MET A 603 6.76 -15.36 15.95
C MET A 603 5.26 -15.17 15.79
N GLN A 604 4.85 -13.91 15.67
CA GLN A 604 3.52 -13.57 15.21
C GLN A 604 3.40 -13.97 13.74
N ARG A 605 2.67 -15.05 13.48
CA ARG A 605 2.51 -15.65 12.14
C ARG A 605 2.03 -14.63 11.09
N GLU A 606 1.28 -13.64 11.53
CA GLU A 606 0.70 -12.57 10.70
C GLU A 606 1.74 -11.62 10.11
N TRP A 607 3.00 -11.64 10.57
CA TRP A 607 4.06 -10.73 10.10
C TRP A 607 5.16 -11.41 9.29
N TYR A 608 5.04 -12.69 8.99
CA TYR A 608 6.05 -13.46 8.27
C TYR A 608 5.64 -13.72 6.81
N ALA A 609 6.50 -13.36 5.86
CA ALA A 609 6.30 -13.72 4.47
C ALA A 609 6.70 -15.17 4.20
N ARG A 610 5.87 -15.94 3.49
CA ARG A 610 6.18 -17.33 3.14
C ARG A 610 6.69 -17.44 1.71
N GLY A 611 7.83 -18.10 1.58
CA GLY A 611 8.30 -18.66 0.32
C GLY A 611 7.30 -19.71 -0.16
N HIS A 612 7.05 -19.74 -1.46
CA HIS A 612 6.11 -20.67 -2.09
C HIS A 612 6.77 -21.28 -3.34
N SER A 613 6.29 -22.46 -3.72
CA SER A 613 6.74 -23.19 -4.92
C SER A 613 5.53 -23.54 -5.76
N THR A 614 5.65 -23.43 -7.09
CA THR A 614 4.60 -23.86 -8.04
C THR A 614 4.67 -25.35 -8.36
N ASP A 615 5.67 -26.07 -7.87
CA ASP A 615 5.97 -27.45 -8.29
C ASP A 615 4.96 -28.48 -7.76
N THR A 616 4.07 -28.10 -6.84
CA THR A 616 2.94 -28.93 -6.45
C THR A 616 1.70 -28.07 -6.26
N THR A 617 0.53 -28.63 -6.56
CA THR A 617 -0.77 -28.16 -6.03
C THR A 617 -0.83 -28.11 -4.49
N ARG A 618 0.26 -28.53 -3.84
CA ARG A 618 0.65 -28.13 -2.49
C ARG A 618 1.58 -26.92 -2.61
N THR A 619 1.14 -25.75 -2.12
CA THR A 619 2.02 -24.89 -1.30
C THR A 619 2.95 -25.78 -0.48
N THR A 620 4.18 -25.41 -0.14
CA THR A 620 4.99 -26.13 0.86
C THR A 620 4.31 -26.07 2.25
N THR A 621 3.16 -26.72 2.39
CA THR A 621 2.38 -26.99 3.58
C THR A 621 3.00 -28.21 4.20
N SER A 622 4.10 -28.00 4.92
CA SER A 622 4.12 -28.63 6.22
C SER A 622 2.93 -28.09 7.00
N LYS A 623 2.36 -28.85 7.93
CA LYS A 623 1.20 -28.43 8.74
C LYS A 623 1.44 -27.11 9.53
N ARG A 624 2.66 -26.52 9.44
CA ARG A 624 3.08 -25.23 10.01
C ARG A 624 3.74 -24.25 9.02
N GLY A 625 4.00 -24.59 7.75
CA GLY A 625 4.47 -23.70 6.68
C GLY A 625 5.82 -22.98 6.87
N VAL A 626 6.47 -23.12 8.03
CA VAL A 626 7.70 -22.40 8.41
C VAL A 626 8.88 -23.37 8.42
N LYS A 627 10.00 -22.96 7.83
CA LYS A 627 11.26 -23.72 7.80
C LYS A 627 12.23 -23.22 8.86
N VAL A 628 13.05 -24.12 9.39
CA VAL A 628 14.19 -23.84 10.28
C VAL A 628 15.49 -24.33 9.63
N TYR A 629 16.59 -23.66 9.94
CA TYR A 629 17.92 -23.91 9.35
C TYR A 629 18.91 -24.11 10.50
N PRO A 630 19.25 -25.37 10.85
CA PRO A 630 20.24 -25.66 11.89
C PRO A 630 21.63 -25.09 11.58
N ASN A 631 21.96 -24.92 10.30
CA ASN A 631 23.11 -24.15 9.80
C ASN A 631 22.85 -22.64 9.87
N GLN A 632 22.65 -22.12 11.09
CA GLN A 632 22.16 -20.76 11.34
C GLN A 632 23.05 -19.68 10.73
N ALA A 633 24.38 -19.80 10.82
CA ALA A 633 25.30 -18.82 10.23
C ALA A 633 25.21 -18.76 8.69
N ALA A 634 24.91 -19.88 8.04
CA ALA A 634 24.83 -19.93 6.59
C ALA A 634 23.54 -19.32 6.04
N ALA A 635 22.44 -19.46 6.79
CA ALA A 635 21.08 -19.35 6.26
C ALA A 635 19.98 -18.95 7.29
N GLY A 636 20.26 -18.96 8.60
CA GLY A 636 19.24 -18.89 9.64
C GLY A 636 18.70 -17.51 10.01
N LEU A 637 19.23 -16.42 9.43
CA LEU A 637 18.79 -15.07 9.77
C LEU A 637 17.36 -14.83 9.27
N ARG A 638 16.50 -14.42 10.19
CA ARG A 638 15.18 -13.85 9.89
C ARG A 638 15.15 -12.43 10.37
N ILE A 639 14.78 -11.52 9.48
CA ILE A 639 14.85 -10.09 9.73
C ILE A 639 13.86 -9.35 8.84
N THR A 640 13.53 -8.12 9.21
CA THR A 640 12.82 -7.20 8.30
C THR A 640 13.84 -6.48 7.42
N ALA A 641 13.47 -6.09 6.20
CA ALA A 641 14.38 -5.33 5.33
C ALA A 641 14.77 -3.97 5.96
N THR A 642 13.86 -3.37 6.74
CA THR A 642 14.12 -2.12 7.46
C THR A 642 15.15 -2.31 8.57
N ASP A 643 15.09 -3.41 9.31
CA ASP A 643 16.08 -3.70 10.36
C ASP A 643 17.46 -4.04 9.76
N LEU A 644 17.50 -4.72 8.60
CA LEU A 644 18.76 -4.96 7.89
C LEU A 644 19.43 -3.65 7.43
N ALA A 645 18.67 -2.56 7.26
CA ALA A 645 19.24 -1.26 6.95
C ALA A 645 20.22 -0.78 8.03
N ASN A 646 19.97 -1.11 9.29
CA ASN A 646 20.86 -0.74 10.40
C ASN A 646 22.24 -1.38 10.26
N PHE A 647 22.30 -2.62 9.77
CA PHE A 647 23.56 -3.30 9.47
C PHE A 647 24.31 -2.60 8.32
N VAL A 648 23.61 -2.21 7.25
CA VAL A 648 24.21 -1.45 6.14
C VAL A 648 24.70 -0.09 6.61
N ILE A 649 23.93 0.62 7.42
CA ILE A 649 24.29 1.90 8.01
C ILE A 649 25.52 1.77 8.91
N MET A 650 25.61 0.72 9.73
CA MET A 650 26.77 0.43 10.59
C MET A 650 28.06 0.29 9.78
N LEU A 651 28.01 -0.47 8.67
CA LEU A 651 29.15 -0.65 7.78
C LEU A 651 29.52 0.62 7.03
N ASN A 652 28.53 1.36 6.51
CA ASN A 652 28.76 2.66 5.86
C ASN A 652 29.46 3.66 6.80
N GLN A 653 29.17 3.58 8.11
CA GLN A 653 29.73 4.45 9.15
C GLN A 653 30.99 3.88 9.83
N GLY A 654 31.66 2.89 9.22
CA GLY A 654 32.94 2.39 9.74
C GLY A 654 32.81 1.70 11.10
N GLY A 655 31.72 0.97 11.30
CA GLY A 655 31.50 0.14 12.50
C GLY A 655 30.65 0.80 13.57
N VAL A 656 30.01 1.94 13.28
CA VAL A 656 29.22 2.71 14.24
C VAL A 656 27.75 2.73 13.84
N TYR A 657 26.87 2.42 14.78
CA TYR A 657 25.42 2.58 14.62
C TYR A 657 24.83 3.23 15.88
N ASP A 658 23.97 4.23 15.70
CA ASP A 658 23.31 4.96 16.80
C ASP A 658 24.29 5.44 17.90
N GLY A 659 25.45 5.96 17.47
CA GLY A 659 26.52 6.43 18.36
C GLY A 659 27.33 5.34 19.07
N GLN A 660 26.97 4.06 18.90
CA GLN A 660 27.69 2.92 19.48
C GLN A 660 28.66 2.33 18.47
N ARG A 661 29.90 2.05 18.90
CA ARG A 661 30.88 1.31 18.09
C ARG A 661 30.66 -0.18 18.27
N LEU A 662 30.20 -0.85 17.21
CA LEU A 662 30.00 -2.30 17.17
C LEU A 662 31.21 -3.03 16.59
N LEU A 663 31.95 -2.39 15.68
CA LEU A 663 33.20 -2.89 15.12
C LEU A 663 34.26 -1.78 15.08
N ALA A 664 35.52 -2.15 15.26
CA ALA A 664 36.64 -1.24 15.01
C ALA A 664 36.65 -0.81 13.54
N SER A 665 37.03 0.44 13.27
CA SER A 665 37.07 0.97 11.89
C SER A 665 38.00 0.13 11.01
N ALA A 666 39.18 -0.24 11.52
CA ALA A 666 40.13 -1.08 10.81
C ALA A 666 39.54 -2.47 10.47
N THR A 667 38.73 -3.02 11.36
CA THR A 667 38.06 -4.31 11.15
C THR A 667 36.98 -4.22 10.09
N VAL A 668 36.24 -3.10 10.01
CA VAL A 668 35.34 -2.83 8.88
C VAL A 668 36.10 -2.66 7.58
N ASP A 669 37.25 -1.98 7.61
CA ASP A 669 38.11 -1.82 6.44
C ASP A 669 38.65 -3.18 5.95
N GLN A 670 39.00 -4.09 6.85
CA GLN A 670 39.33 -5.49 6.52
C GLN A 670 38.12 -6.26 5.97
N PHE A 671 36.94 -6.12 6.59
CA PHE A 671 35.71 -6.78 6.16
C PHE A 671 35.31 -6.41 4.72
N LEU A 672 35.46 -5.13 4.37
CA LEU A 672 35.20 -4.58 3.04
C LEU A 672 36.40 -4.66 2.08
N GLY A 673 37.53 -5.23 2.53
CA GLY A 673 38.73 -5.42 1.72
C GLY A 673 39.48 -4.15 1.34
N ARG A 674 39.30 -3.08 2.11
CA ARG A 674 39.87 -1.75 1.85
C ARG A 674 41.38 -1.66 2.07
N ASP A 675 41.86 -2.42 3.04
CA ASP A 675 43.28 -2.55 3.38
C ASP A 675 43.99 -3.62 2.54
N GLY A 676 43.26 -4.21 1.58
CA GLY A 676 43.67 -5.39 0.83
C GLY A 676 43.59 -6.61 1.75
N VAL A 677 42.55 -7.43 1.61
CA VAL A 677 42.46 -8.68 2.39
C VAL A 677 43.71 -9.53 2.14
N GLY A 678 44.25 -9.55 0.91
CA GLY A 678 45.53 -10.21 0.59
C GLY A 678 46.79 -9.62 1.26
N ALA A 679 46.77 -8.36 1.72
CA ALA A 679 47.91 -7.78 2.42
C ALA A 679 48.01 -8.25 3.89
N ALA A 680 46.86 -8.53 4.52
CA ALA A 680 46.78 -9.22 5.82
C ALA A 680 46.84 -10.76 5.67
N MET A 681 46.32 -11.25 4.54
CA MET A 681 46.34 -12.62 3.98
C MET A 681 47.74 -13.23 3.92
N GLY A 682 48.66 -12.52 3.27
CA GLY A 682 49.90 -13.08 2.74
C GLY A 682 49.85 -13.26 1.21
N VAL A 683 50.97 -13.61 0.58
CA VAL A 683 51.12 -13.61 -0.89
C VAL A 683 50.42 -14.79 -1.57
N ARG A 684 50.32 -15.96 -0.92
CA ARG A 684 49.56 -17.11 -1.44
C ARG A 684 48.06 -16.84 -1.38
N GLU A 685 47.64 -16.16 -0.31
CA GLU A 685 46.25 -15.80 -0.02
C GLU A 685 45.74 -14.62 -0.87
N ALA A 686 46.57 -14.00 -1.72
CA ALA A 686 46.11 -13.01 -2.71
C ALA A 686 45.17 -13.64 -3.77
N ALA A 687 45.26 -14.96 -4.00
CA ALA A 687 44.33 -15.70 -4.84
C ALA A 687 42.92 -15.83 -4.19
N CYS A 688 42.82 -15.61 -2.88
CA CYS A 688 41.57 -15.59 -2.10
C CYS A 688 40.76 -14.30 -2.26
N THR A 689 41.28 -13.35 -3.02
CA THR A 689 40.52 -12.17 -3.43
C THR A 689 40.40 -12.19 -4.94
N ASN A 690 39.29 -12.69 -5.46
CA ASN A 690 38.87 -12.19 -6.77
C ASN A 690 38.45 -10.72 -6.57
N ASN A 691 38.46 -9.87 -7.61
CA ASN A 691 38.15 -8.43 -7.51
C ASN A 691 36.76 -8.07 -6.92
N THR A 692 36.01 -9.04 -6.37
CA THR A 692 34.69 -8.84 -5.78
C THR A 692 34.48 -9.49 -4.40
N MET A 693 34.98 -10.68 -4.06
CA MET A 693 34.72 -11.29 -2.73
C MET A 693 35.77 -10.90 -1.70
N GLN A 694 35.34 -10.37 -0.54
CA GLN A 694 36.17 -9.99 0.60
C GLN A 694 35.93 -10.97 1.76
N LEU A 695 35.88 -10.53 3.02
CA LEU A 695 35.56 -11.40 4.17
C LEU A 695 34.04 -11.72 4.25
N GLY A 696 33.50 -12.38 3.22
CA GLY A 696 32.12 -12.87 3.15
C GLY A 696 31.10 -11.84 2.73
N ILE A 697 31.58 -10.73 2.17
CA ILE A 697 30.79 -9.74 1.47
C ILE A 697 31.44 -9.43 0.14
N ARG A 698 30.64 -9.19 -0.90
CA ARG A 698 31.20 -8.73 -2.16
C ARG A 698 31.41 -7.23 -2.07
N ALA A 699 32.59 -6.72 -2.42
CA ALA A 699 32.88 -5.31 -2.49
C ALA A 699 33.70 -4.99 -3.73
N ARG A 700 33.37 -3.87 -4.38
CA ARG A 700 34.08 -3.36 -5.55
C ARG A 700 34.32 -1.87 -5.39
N ARG A 701 35.59 -1.47 -5.54
CA ARG A 701 35.98 -0.06 -5.72
C ARG A 701 35.89 0.29 -7.21
N GLN A 702 34.99 1.21 -7.55
CA GLN A 702 34.83 1.74 -8.90
C GLN A 702 35.81 2.89 -9.17
N THR A 703 36.08 3.72 -8.15
CA THR A 703 37.12 4.76 -8.13
C THR A 703 37.73 4.84 -6.73
N GLN A 704 38.72 5.71 -6.50
CA GLN A 704 39.22 5.99 -5.13
C GLN A 704 38.10 6.47 -4.17
N ASN A 705 37.02 7.07 -4.70
CA ASN A 705 35.94 7.66 -3.91
C ASN A 705 34.57 7.02 -4.18
N SER A 706 34.53 5.82 -4.76
CA SER A 706 33.27 5.12 -5.06
C SER A 706 33.44 3.64 -4.78
N GLU A 707 32.87 3.19 -3.67
CA GLU A 707 32.82 1.79 -3.26
C GLU A 707 31.37 1.34 -3.15
N VAL A 708 31.11 0.13 -3.66
CA VAL A 708 29.83 -0.56 -3.47
C VAL A 708 30.15 -1.92 -2.89
N TYR A 709 29.47 -2.29 -1.81
CA TYR A 709 29.44 -3.66 -1.33
C TYR A 709 28.03 -4.23 -1.41
N TRP A 710 27.93 -5.54 -1.59
CA TRP A 710 26.67 -6.24 -1.68
C TRP A 710 26.77 -7.70 -1.28
N HIS A 711 25.61 -8.27 -0.95
CA HIS A 711 25.45 -9.71 -0.84
C HIS A 711 24.03 -10.09 -1.26
N GLY A 712 23.89 -11.29 -1.82
CA GLY A 712 22.59 -11.87 -2.18
C GLY A 712 22.25 -13.05 -1.28
N GLY A 713 20.96 -13.33 -1.14
CA GLY A 713 20.42 -14.48 -0.45
C GLY A 713 19.46 -15.24 -1.35
N LEU A 714 19.54 -16.57 -1.26
CA LEU A 714 18.65 -17.48 -1.96
C LEU A 714 18.21 -18.60 -1.03
N HIS A 715 16.90 -18.75 -0.88
CA HIS A 715 16.24 -19.93 -0.30
C HIS A 715 15.05 -20.33 -1.17
N ASN A 716 14.41 -21.45 -0.82
CA ASN A 716 13.21 -21.89 -1.51
C ASN A 716 12.08 -20.86 -1.39
N GLY A 717 11.82 -20.15 -2.49
CA GLY A 717 10.79 -19.12 -2.57
C GLY A 717 11.17 -17.75 -1.97
N TYR A 718 12.45 -17.54 -1.62
CA TYR A 718 12.95 -16.25 -1.12
C TYR A 718 14.18 -15.78 -1.89
N ARG A 719 14.24 -14.46 -2.10
CA ARG A 719 15.36 -13.75 -2.71
C ARG A 719 15.61 -12.48 -1.95
N THR A 720 16.84 -12.29 -1.51
CA THR A 720 17.23 -11.10 -0.74
C THR A 720 18.49 -10.50 -1.29
N TYR A 721 18.60 -9.17 -1.22
CA TYR A 721 19.78 -8.45 -1.65
C TYR A 721 20.00 -7.26 -0.73
N MET A 722 21.26 -6.99 -0.43
CA MET A 722 21.68 -5.75 0.21
C MET A 722 22.81 -5.12 -0.59
N TYR A 723 22.78 -3.80 -0.69
CA TYR A 723 23.82 -2.94 -1.24
C TYR A 723 24.12 -1.86 -0.22
N GLY A 724 25.41 -1.57 -0.01
CA GLY A 724 25.85 -0.39 0.72
C GLY A 724 26.89 0.38 -0.05
N MET A 725 26.85 1.69 0.16
CA MET A 725 27.57 2.71 -0.60
C MET A 725 28.11 3.75 0.38
N PRO A 726 29.25 3.45 1.05
CA PRO A 726 29.74 4.26 2.17
C PRO A 726 29.97 5.73 1.82
N GLN A 727 30.56 6.02 0.66
CA GLN A 727 30.84 7.39 0.23
C GLN A 727 29.59 8.18 -0.15
N GLN A 728 28.57 7.51 -0.71
CA GLN A 728 27.26 8.12 -0.95
C GLN A 728 26.38 8.15 0.31
N GLN A 729 26.84 7.58 1.43
CA GLN A 729 26.02 7.34 2.62
C GLN A 729 24.70 6.63 2.25
N GLY A 730 24.78 5.74 1.27
CA GLY A 730 23.64 5.18 0.56
C GLY A 730 23.52 3.68 0.74
N GLY A 731 22.37 3.13 0.34
CA GLY A 731 22.13 1.70 0.32
C GLY A 731 20.79 1.31 -0.27
N LEU A 732 20.68 0.07 -0.71
CA LEU A 732 19.46 -0.52 -1.26
C LEU A 732 19.30 -1.93 -0.71
N ILE A 733 18.13 -2.24 -0.17
CA ILE A 733 17.78 -3.58 0.30
C ILE A 733 16.51 -4.04 -0.39
N LEU A 734 16.52 -5.27 -0.89
CA LEU A 734 15.42 -5.89 -1.63
C LEU A 734 15.11 -7.27 -1.04
N PHE A 735 13.89 -7.47 -0.60
CA PHE A 735 13.39 -8.76 -0.09
C PHE A 735 12.21 -9.19 -0.94
N LEU A 736 12.28 -10.34 -1.61
CA LEU A 736 11.30 -10.82 -2.58
C LEU A 736 10.86 -12.25 -2.24
N THR A 737 9.58 -12.56 -2.42
CA THR A 737 9.03 -13.91 -2.42
C THR A 737 8.35 -14.23 -3.74
N GLY A 738 8.51 -15.45 -4.24
CA GLY A 738 7.88 -15.89 -5.49
C GLY A 738 7.87 -17.41 -5.64
N ALA A 739 7.15 -17.93 -6.64
CA ALA A 739 6.99 -19.35 -6.88
C ALA A 739 8.15 -20.04 -7.63
N LEU A 740 8.86 -20.97 -6.98
CA LEU A 740 9.84 -21.82 -7.68
C LEU A 740 9.17 -22.61 -8.81
N ARG A 741 9.63 -22.37 -10.05
CA ARG A 741 9.28 -23.18 -11.23
C ARG A 741 10.20 -24.40 -11.28
N SER A 742 9.64 -25.56 -11.60
CA SER A 742 10.29 -26.89 -11.58
C SER A 742 11.56 -27.02 -12.43
N ASN A 743 11.76 -26.13 -13.40
CA ASN A 743 12.94 -26.10 -14.27
C ASN A 743 14.03 -25.11 -13.81
N GLY A 744 13.92 -24.55 -12.59
CA GLY A 744 14.86 -23.55 -12.06
C GLY A 744 14.77 -22.17 -12.73
N SER A 745 13.82 -21.94 -13.65
CA SER A 745 13.68 -20.66 -14.39
C SER A 745 13.34 -19.47 -13.49
N GLN A 746 12.67 -19.69 -12.37
CA GLN A 746 12.28 -18.60 -11.47
C GLN A 746 13.47 -17.89 -10.80
N PHE A 747 14.61 -18.59 -10.70
CA PHE A 747 15.86 -17.97 -10.26
C PHE A 747 16.31 -16.85 -11.20
N ARG A 748 15.92 -16.90 -12.49
CA ARG A 748 16.18 -15.86 -13.48
C ARG A 748 15.17 -14.72 -13.42
N ASP A 749 13.91 -15.01 -13.11
CA ASP A 749 12.81 -14.01 -13.13
C ASP A 749 12.84 -13.08 -11.91
N THR A 750 13.05 -13.62 -10.71
CA THR A 750 13.24 -12.79 -9.49
C THR A 750 14.54 -11.96 -9.53
N GLU A 751 15.58 -12.50 -10.16
CA GLU A 751 16.84 -11.79 -10.42
C GLU A 751 16.63 -10.66 -11.44
N ALA A 752 15.77 -10.85 -12.45
CA ALA A 752 15.41 -9.80 -13.39
C ALA A 752 14.71 -8.63 -12.68
N LEU A 753 13.67 -8.89 -11.88
CA LEU A 753 13.00 -7.82 -11.12
C LEU A 753 13.98 -7.06 -10.21
N ARG A 754 14.90 -7.77 -9.55
CA ARG A 754 15.95 -7.13 -8.75
C ARG A 754 16.79 -6.15 -9.57
N ILE A 755 17.25 -6.57 -10.75
CA ILE A 755 18.05 -5.74 -11.64
C ILE A 755 17.26 -4.50 -12.05
N GLU A 756 16.00 -4.68 -12.43
CA GLU A 756 15.13 -3.60 -12.87
C GLU A 756 14.90 -2.56 -11.76
N ILE A 757 14.62 -2.98 -10.53
CA ILE A 757 14.47 -2.08 -9.38
C ILE A 757 15.79 -1.36 -9.08
N ARG A 758 16.92 -2.08 -9.06
CA ARG A 758 18.25 -1.48 -8.84
C ARG A 758 18.55 -0.42 -9.88
N ASP A 759 18.28 -0.68 -11.15
CA ASP A 759 18.57 0.24 -12.25
C ASP A 759 17.64 1.45 -12.23
N ALA A 760 16.37 1.26 -11.85
CA ALA A 760 15.43 2.35 -11.61
C ALA A 760 15.90 3.25 -10.44
N VAL A 761 16.40 2.66 -9.34
CA VAL A 761 17.02 3.41 -8.24
C VAL A 761 18.27 4.15 -8.71
N ALA A 762 19.13 3.49 -9.49
CA ALA A 762 20.35 4.10 -10.03
C ALA A 762 20.02 5.35 -10.86
N SER A 763 18.99 5.25 -11.70
CA SER A 763 18.49 6.35 -12.52
C SER A 763 17.89 7.48 -11.67
N ALA A 764 16.95 7.16 -10.77
CA ALA A 764 16.20 8.13 -9.99
C ALA A 764 17.08 8.90 -8.97
N TYR A 765 18.14 8.27 -8.45
CA TYR A 765 19.00 8.85 -7.43
C TYR A 765 20.40 9.25 -7.95
N GLY A 766 20.71 8.97 -9.22
CA GLY A 766 22.03 9.22 -9.80
C GLY A 766 23.14 8.36 -9.19
N TRP A 767 22.78 7.17 -8.68
CA TRP A 767 23.71 6.26 -8.00
C TRP A 767 24.40 5.30 -8.97
N ARG A 768 25.53 4.74 -8.53
CA ARG A 768 26.29 3.73 -9.27
C ARG A 768 26.46 2.51 -8.39
N PHE A 769 25.83 1.41 -8.78
CA PHE A 769 25.93 0.11 -8.13
C PHE A 769 27.06 -0.75 -8.71
#